data_AF-K2QDP0-F1
#
_entry.id   AF-K2QDP0-F1
#
_cell.length_a   1.000
_cell.length_b   1.000
_cell.length_c   1.000
_cell.angle_alpha   90.00
_cell.angle_beta   90.00
_cell.angle_gamma   90.00
#
_symmetry.space_group_name_H-M   'P 1'
#
loop_
_entity.id
_entity.type
_entity.pdbx_description
1 polymer ?
#
loop_
_entity_poly.entity_id
_entity_poly.type
_entity_poly.pdbx_seq_one_letter_code
_entity_poly.pdbx_strand_id
1 'polypeptide(L)'
;MKFNKKYLTAFFMTGMVLTLVGMGEKAEAAVLTGNTDTNGAVTGTAGATYYSTNSWKDMMDTYRAVTPGAASNNTVYFNIVGNVAGDTSIGGYGYSSTSNTNSGVSISEGKSLSINGNGHSLYLDSDTNYTTAGSGSGAGAGYIRGPFRVPNTGVSNSTTLAVKNASIINNITGGIFQSVGTGGSAPTFIYEDVTVTNGVARAAAQPIRNDNGKILFYGTNTFNIQQDNNMNTVGLTGADNQGEWIQGGKWVEVVTGTTTLNQNWGYDQPYYTYYNNSHTMKVSDDAHLVWNLNDTYCMYYDDGNSGPMVWDIGNGAAFDIKGTAATAARYSGGWFYGVANNSWTVNVGNNGRLAVTTGGGSINVNGFTGTRVVNWNIGQNATLLLNNLKTSGSLVYGSPGTGSGITLNDPKVVTLNTAGGSVFDPTVNASNNFPVTITGNGLRTHASTTAATFDTNFLDLVTPNQNNLTTGDIWYRKNTGRITGLGATASSTLIPNNYSSSDLLAMKTAKYISWNQPLGFWMNSAKSSMERTFNVSLNPNDVNGTPANGAWSNLINGNAKQTLVVGDDRGQNPSFNLTVTMIQNNFADNIDYYWSDPANSGSNKELGTGMAVSIASVTSDTTLPSYISMANAGQDYTLNIPATAGIKIKAKNTLLTQSGTPTGIFKYTISDGPA
;
A
#
# COMPACT_ATOMS: atom_id res chain seq x y z
N MET A 1 33.46 79.61 8.75
CA MET A 1 33.85 78.34 9.40
C MET A 1 35.07 77.79 8.67
N LYS A 2 36.27 77.79 9.29
CA LYS A 2 37.51 77.30 8.66
C LYS A 2 37.61 75.80 8.92
N PHE A 3 37.44 74.97 7.89
CA PHE A 3 37.65 73.52 7.99
C PHE A 3 39.14 73.21 8.13
N ASN A 4 39.49 72.53 9.21
CA ASN A 4 40.87 72.23 9.60
C ASN A 4 41.40 71.03 8.78
N LYS A 5 42.49 71.24 8.03
CA LYS A 5 43.11 70.25 7.12
C LYS A 5 43.58 68.95 7.81
N LYS A 6 43.64 68.90 9.14
CA LYS A 6 44.08 67.72 9.91
C LYS A 6 43.08 66.55 9.97
N TYR A 7 41.84 66.73 9.53
CA TYR A 7 40.82 65.67 9.57
C TYR A 7 40.39 65.14 8.19
N LEU A 8 40.90 65.71 7.10
CA LEU A 8 40.51 65.30 5.75
C LEU A 8 41.06 63.90 5.40
N THR A 9 42.28 63.59 5.85
CA THR A 9 42.95 62.32 5.51
C THR A 9 42.36 61.11 6.23
N ALA A 10 41.91 61.26 7.49
CA ALA A 10 41.23 60.20 8.21
C ALA A 10 39.83 59.95 7.64
N PHE A 11 39.09 61.00 7.28
CA PHE A 11 37.73 60.87 6.74
C PHE A 11 37.69 60.17 5.37
N PHE A 12 38.68 60.41 4.50
CA PHE A 12 38.79 59.69 3.22
C PHE A 12 39.25 58.24 3.38
N MET A 13 40.12 57.92 4.35
CA MET A 13 40.51 56.52 4.59
C MET A 13 39.42 55.70 5.29
N THR A 14 38.67 56.27 6.24
CA THR A 14 37.54 55.56 6.87
C THR A 14 36.37 55.40 5.90
N GLY A 15 36.14 56.39 5.02
CA GLY A 15 35.18 56.28 3.92
C GLY A 15 35.55 55.16 2.94
N MET A 16 36.82 55.08 2.52
CA MET A 16 37.27 54.07 1.57
C MET A 16 37.33 52.66 2.18
N VAL A 17 37.64 52.52 3.48
CA VAL A 17 37.57 51.24 4.20
C VAL A 17 36.12 50.80 4.45
N LEU A 18 35.16 51.72 4.65
CA LEU A 18 33.74 51.34 4.70
C LEU A 18 33.18 50.96 3.32
N THR A 19 33.67 51.54 2.22
CA THR A 19 33.27 51.07 0.87
C THR A 19 33.92 49.73 0.50
N LEU A 20 35.13 49.44 1.00
CA LEU A 20 35.83 48.16 0.79
C LEU A 20 35.36 47.03 1.72
N VAL A 21 34.76 47.33 2.87
CA VAL A 21 34.20 46.33 3.80
C VAL A 21 32.67 46.17 3.63
N GLY A 22 32.01 47.14 2.98
CA GLY A 22 30.57 47.11 2.69
C GLY A 22 30.18 46.49 1.33
N MET A 23 31.15 46.16 0.48
CA MET A 23 30.94 45.38 -0.74
C MET A 23 31.48 43.98 -0.47
N GLY A 24 30.65 43.11 0.13
CA GLY A 24 30.91 41.68 0.01
C GLY A 24 31.01 41.37 -1.48
N GLU A 25 32.19 40.93 -1.92
CA GLU A 25 32.42 40.51 -3.29
C GLU A 25 31.30 39.53 -3.67
N LYS A 26 30.46 39.92 -4.63
CA LYS A 26 29.71 38.93 -5.38
C LYS A 26 30.76 38.14 -6.15
N ALA A 27 31.24 37.04 -5.58
CA ALA A 27 32.13 36.14 -6.28
C ALA A 27 31.50 35.81 -7.64
N GLU A 28 32.15 36.23 -8.72
CA GLU A 28 31.79 35.78 -10.05
C GLU A 28 32.01 34.27 -10.09
N ALA A 29 30.96 33.56 -10.46
CA ALA A 29 30.94 32.11 -10.53
C ALA A 29 32.12 31.54 -11.33
N ALA A 30 32.68 30.45 -10.84
CA ALA A 30 33.86 29.82 -11.43
C ALA A 30 33.54 28.41 -11.94
N VAL A 31 34.08 28.05 -13.10
CA VAL A 31 34.14 26.65 -13.53
C VAL A 31 35.01 25.89 -12.52
N LEU A 32 34.42 24.89 -11.86
CA LEU A 32 35.08 24.18 -10.78
C LEU A 32 36.26 23.35 -11.29
N THR A 33 37.29 23.23 -10.46
CA THR A 33 38.41 22.31 -10.73
C THR A 33 38.00 20.88 -10.37
N GLY A 34 38.17 19.95 -11.32
CA GLY A 34 37.82 18.55 -11.14
C GLY A 34 38.81 17.78 -10.27
N ASN A 35 38.29 16.81 -9.51
CA ASN A 35 39.05 15.88 -8.68
C ASN A 35 38.87 14.45 -9.22
N THR A 36 39.92 13.63 -9.18
CA THR A 36 39.82 12.22 -9.55
C THR A 36 39.33 11.39 -8.38
N ASP A 37 38.24 10.66 -8.59
CA ASP A 37 37.73 9.66 -7.65
C ASP A 37 38.55 8.37 -7.79
N THR A 38 39.60 8.21 -6.99
CA THR A 38 40.57 7.12 -7.16
C THR A 38 39.99 5.73 -6.94
N ASN A 39 38.93 5.59 -6.13
CA ASN A 39 38.37 4.29 -5.73
C ASN A 39 36.86 4.17 -6.00
N GLY A 40 36.21 5.20 -6.52
CA GLY A 40 34.78 5.22 -6.79
C GLY A 40 33.92 5.59 -5.58
N ALA A 41 34.50 6.08 -4.47
CA ALA A 41 33.75 6.34 -3.25
C ALA A 41 32.75 7.51 -3.37
N VAL A 42 32.98 8.44 -4.30
CA VAL A 42 32.14 9.64 -4.48
C VAL A 42 31.17 9.47 -5.65
N THR A 43 31.64 8.85 -6.74
CA THR A 43 30.95 8.74 -8.03
C THR A 43 30.39 7.34 -8.31
N GLY A 44 30.80 6.34 -7.52
CA GLY A 44 30.58 4.92 -7.81
C GLY A 44 31.50 4.35 -8.90
N THR A 45 32.38 5.16 -9.50
CA THR A 45 33.24 4.76 -10.62
C THR A 45 34.70 5.18 -10.37
N ALA A 46 35.59 4.21 -10.17
CA ALA A 46 37.01 4.51 -9.99
C ALA A 46 37.61 5.17 -11.25
N GLY A 47 38.36 6.25 -11.06
CA GLY A 47 38.96 7.07 -12.10
C GLY A 47 38.06 8.17 -12.66
N ALA A 48 36.79 8.28 -12.22
CA ALA A 48 35.90 9.35 -12.67
C ALA A 48 36.29 10.71 -12.10
N THR A 49 35.93 11.79 -12.79
CA THR A 49 36.15 13.16 -12.32
C THR A 49 34.90 13.71 -11.65
N TYR A 50 35.05 14.28 -10.46
CA TYR A 50 33.98 14.95 -9.71
C TYR A 50 34.34 16.38 -9.31
N TYR A 51 33.31 17.18 -9.06
CA TYR A 51 33.42 18.61 -8.76
C TYR A 51 32.73 18.89 -7.43
N SER A 52 33.49 19.37 -6.45
CA SER A 52 32.95 19.68 -5.11
C SER A 52 32.38 21.09 -5.08
N THR A 53 31.18 21.25 -4.53
CA THR A 53 30.50 22.56 -4.48
C THR A 53 29.39 22.62 -3.44
N ASN A 54 28.95 23.82 -3.12
CA ASN A 54 27.73 24.14 -2.38
C ASN A 54 26.96 25.29 -3.06
N SER A 55 27.12 25.47 -4.38
CA SER A 55 26.55 26.59 -5.15
C SER A 55 25.86 26.10 -6.42
N TRP A 56 24.63 26.56 -6.66
CA TRP A 56 23.89 26.28 -7.89
C TRP A 56 24.57 26.84 -9.13
N LYS A 57 25.02 28.09 -9.03
CA LYS A 57 25.71 28.81 -10.10
C LYS A 57 26.98 28.07 -10.55
N ASP A 58 27.78 27.57 -9.60
CA ASP A 58 29.00 26.80 -9.91
C ASP A 58 28.67 25.46 -10.60
N MET A 59 27.62 24.76 -10.13
CA MET A 59 27.16 23.53 -10.78
C MET A 59 26.74 23.79 -12.24
N MET A 60 25.94 24.83 -12.47
CA MET A 60 25.45 25.15 -13.81
C MET A 60 26.56 25.60 -14.76
N ASP A 61 27.48 26.45 -14.31
CA ASP A 61 28.61 26.91 -15.12
C ASP A 61 29.60 25.77 -15.41
N THR A 62 29.87 24.91 -14.44
CA THR A 62 30.71 23.72 -14.62
C THR A 62 30.08 22.73 -15.60
N TYR A 63 28.78 22.44 -15.45
CA TYR A 63 28.07 21.59 -16.42
C TYR A 63 28.11 22.20 -17.82
N ARG A 64 28.03 23.53 -17.98
CA ARG A 64 28.12 24.17 -19.29
C ARG A 64 29.51 24.03 -19.92
N ALA A 65 30.57 24.18 -19.14
CA ALA A 65 31.94 24.29 -19.64
C ALA A 65 32.65 22.93 -19.85
N VAL A 66 32.36 21.94 -19.00
CA VAL A 66 33.14 20.68 -18.96
C VAL A 66 32.62 19.66 -19.96
N THR A 67 33.51 18.98 -20.68
CA THR A 67 33.17 17.75 -21.42
C THR A 67 33.68 16.53 -20.65
N PRO A 68 32.79 15.71 -20.03
CA PRO A 68 33.23 14.53 -19.29
C PRO A 68 33.87 13.50 -20.23
N GLY A 69 34.98 12.91 -19.78
CA GLY A 69 35.68 11.86 -20.53
C GLY A 69 35.07 10.47 -20.32
N ALA A 70 35.62 9.48 -21.03
CA ALA A 70 35.18 8.09 -20.98
C ALA A 70 35.25 7.47 -19.57
N ALA A 71 36.26 7.83 -18.76
CA ALA A 71 36.39 7.36 -17.38
C ALA A 71 35.23 7.79 -16.46
N SER A 72 34.53 8.87 -16.82
CA SER A 72 33.33 9.34 -16.11
C SER A 72 32.03 8.87 -16.78
N ASN A 73 32.11 7.99 -17.79
CA ASN A 73 30.98 7.52 -18.57
C ASN A 73 30.07 8.67 -19.08
N ASN A 74 30.71 9.71 -19.65
CA ASN A 74 30.06 10.94 -20.11
C ASN A 74 29.18 11.65 -19.06
N THR A 75 29.44 11.43 -17.77
CA THR A 75 28.69 12.03 -16.66
C THR A 75 29.50 13.12 -15.96
N VAL A 76 28.86 14.26 -15.70
CA VAL A 76 29.40 15.29 -14.80
C VAL A 76 28.94 14.97 -13.38
N TYR A 77 29.90 14.67 -12.48
CA TYR A 77 29.61 14.35 -11.09
C TYR A 77 29.81 15.57 -10.19
N PHE A 78 28.75 15.97 -9.48
CA PHE A 78 28.84 16.95 -8.40
C PHE A 78 28.84 16.26 -7.05
N ASN A 79 29.76 16.68 -6.18
CA ASN A 79 29.85 16.25 -4.80
C ASN A 79 29.52 17.44 -3.90
N ILE A 80 28.39 17.34 -3.19
CA ILE A 80 27.93 18.45 -2.34
C ILE A 80 28.69 18.41 -1.01
N VAL A 81 29.34 19.52 -0.67
CA VAL A 81 30.19 19.64 0.54
C VAL A 81 29.56 20.50 1.64
N GLY A 82 28.36 21.02 1.39
CA GLY A 82 27.58 21.82 2.32
C GLY A 82 26.21 22.13 1.72
N ASN A 83 25.30 22.66 2.52
CA ASN A 83 23.96 23.05 2.04
C ASN A 83 24.07 24.05 0.87
N VAL A 84 23.30 23.81 -0.20
CA VAL A 84 23.26 24.65 -1.40
C VAL A 84 22.13 25.63 -1.28
N ALA A 85 22.47 26.92 -1.13
CA ALA A 85 21.47 27.95 -0.93
C ALA A 85 20.66 28.27 -2.19
N GLY A 86 19.50 28.92 -2.02
CA GLY A 86 18.71 29.44 -3.14
C GLY A 86 19.52 30.43 -3.98
N ASP A 87 19.24 30.52 -5.27
CA ASP A 87 20.05 31.29 -6.22
C ASP A 87 19.19 31.92 -7.32
N THR A 88 19.35 33.22 -7.53
CA THR A 88 18.66 34.00 -8.57
C THR A 88 18.89 33.52 -10.01
N SER A 89 19.91 32.68 -10.24
CA SER A 89 20.17 32.03 -11.53
C SER A 89 19.25 30.83 -11.79
N ILE A 90 18.40 30.47 -10.83
CA ILE A 90 17.30 29.51 -10.93
C ILE A 90 15.98 30.27 -10.79
N GLY A 91 14.90 29.77 -11.40
CA GLY A 91 13.56 30.29 -11.16
C GLY A 91 13.34 31.74 -11.61
N GLY A 92 13.16 31.95 -12.92
CA GLY A 92 13.03 33.28 -13.51
C GLY A 92 12.00 34.19 -12.82
N TYR A 93 12.41 35.44 -12.60
CA TYR A 93 11.60 36.51 -12.02
C TYR A 93 10.98 37.37 -13.14
N GLY A 94 9.69 37.71 -13.06
CA GLY A 94 9.05 38.67 -13.97
C GLY A 94 7.81 38.15 -14.69
N TYR A 95 6.65 38.39 -14.08
CA TYR A 95 5.35 38.00 -14.61
C TYR A 95 4.74 39.14 -15.45
N SER A 96 5.28 39.43 -16.64
CA SER A 96 4.54 40.27 -17.61
C SER A 96 5.06 40.28 -19.06
N SER A 97 6.20 39.66 -19.39
CA SER A 97 6.72 39.73 -20.77
C SER A 97 6.85 38.34 -21.38
N THR A 98 6.27 38.17 -22.56
CA THR A 98 6.48 37.05 -23.49
C THR A 98 7.93 36.87 -23.96
N SER A 99 8.86 37.71 -23.49
CA SER A 99 10.30 37.56 -23.67
C SER A 99 10.92 36.73 -22.53
N ASN A 100 11.12 35.46 -22.86
CA ASN A 100 11.71 34.39 -22.08
C ASN A 100 13.09 34.72 -21.46
N THR A 101 13.18 35.04 -20.16
CA THR A 101 14.47 35.02 -19.44
C THR A 101 14.63 33.67 -18.74
N ASN A 102 15.08 32.67 -19.49
CA ASN A 102 15.42 31.32 -19.01
C ASN A 102 16.60 31.39 -18.03
N SER A 103 16.37 31.13 -16.75
CA SER A 103 17.40 31.05 -15.70
C SER A 103 17.66 29.56 -15.37
N GLY A 104 18.65 28.95 -16.05
CA GLY A 104 19.05 27.55 -15.91
C GLY A 104 20.07 27.12 -16.99
N VAL A 105 20.60 25.89 -16.91
CA VAL A 105 21.49 25.30 -17.94
C VAL A 105 20.77 24.25 -18.77
N SER A 106 20.98 24.30 -20.09
CA SER A 106 20.44 23.31 -21.02
C SER A 106 21.26 22.03 -21.00
N ILE A 107 20.59 20.89 -20.82
CA ILE A 107 21.16 19.55 -20.94
C ILE A 107 21.49 19.26 -22.39
N SER A 108 22.64 18.62 -22.59
CA SER A 108 23.13 18.18 -23.90
C SER A 108 22.98 16.67 -24.04
N GLU A 109 22.63 16.22 -25.24
CA GLU A 109 22.49 14.78 -25.51
C GLU A 109 23.80 14.03 -25.27
N GLY A 110 23.69 12.85 -24.65
CA GLY A 110 24.81 11.99 -24.28
C GLY A 110 25.64 12.51 -23.10
N LYS A 111 25.31 13.67 -22.53
CA LYS A 111 26.02 14.29 -21.41
C LYS A 111 25.20 14.22 -20.12
N SER A 112 25.43 13.17 -19.36
CA SER A 112 24.74 12.88 -18.10
C SER A 112 25.22 13.75 -16.94
N LEU A 113 24.43 13.76 -15.87
CA LEU A 113 24.65 14.52 -14.65
C LEU A 113 24.36 13.63 -13.43
N SER A 114 25.19 13.70 -12.40
CA SER A 114 24.90 13.09 -11.10
C SER A 114 25.28 14.03 -9.97
N ILE A 115 24.32 14.35 -9.11
CA ILE A 115 24.52 15.16 -7.91
C ILE A 115 24.47 14.24 -6.70
N ASN A 116 25.62 14.04 -6.04
CA ASN A 116 25.69 13.39 -4.74
C ASN A 116 25.52 14.45 -3.65
N GLY A 117 24.35 14.48 -3.01
CA GLY A 117 24.01 15.42 -1.97
C GLY A 117 24.76 15.23 -0.66
N ASN A 118 25.32 14.04 -0.42
CA ASN A 118 26.08 13.71 0.79
C ASN A 118 25.35 14.07 2.11
N GLY A 119 24.02 13.92 2.12
CA GLY A 119 23.15 14.25 3.24
C GLY A 119 22.82 15.74 3.40
N HIS A 120 23.29 16.62 2.52
CA HIS A 120 23.04 18.05 2.58
C HIS A 120 21.71 18.48 1.95
N SER A 121 21.29 19.68 2.32
CA SER A 121 20.08 20.31 1.79
C SER A 121 20.35 21.09 0.50
N LEU A 122 19.50 20.91 -0.50
CA LEU A 122 19.46 21.63 -1.76
C LEU A 122 18.18 22.47 -1.80
N TYR A 123 18.33 23.79 -1.72
CA TYR A 123 17.19 24.69 -1.75
C TYR A 123 16.94 25.15 -3.19
N LEU A 124 15.87 24.66 -3.80
CA LEU A 124 15.43 25.06 -5.14
C LEU A 124 14.54 26.30 -5.02
N ASP A 125 15.19 27.45 -4.88
CA ASP A 125 14.57 28.76 -4.71
C ASP A 125 15.32 29.79 -5.55
N SER A 126 14.61 30.80 -6.05
CA SER A 126 15.22 31.97 -6.71
C SER A 126 15.63 33.06 -5.72
N ASP A 127 15.13 32.99 -4.47
CA ASP A 127 15.54 33.84 -3.36
C ASP A 127 16.71 33.22 -2.58
N THR A 128 17.79 33.99 -2.44
CA THR A 128 18.97 33.61 -1.64
C THR A 128 18.70 33.62 -0.14
N ASN A 129 17.58 34.21 0.31
CA ASN A 129 17.18 34.37 1.72
C ASN A 129 15.93 33.55 2.11
N TYR A 130 15.33 32.79 1.19
CA TYR A 130 14.17 31.91 1.44
C TYR A 130 12.91 32.61 1.96
N THR A 131 12.73 33.89 1.62
CA THR A 131 11.64 34.72 2.14
C THR A 131 10.42 34.78 1.23
N THR A 132 10.58 34.47 -0.06
CA THR A 132 9.51 34.63 -1.06
C THR A 132 9.42 33.41 -1.97
N ALA A 133 8.20 32.93 -2.22
CA ALA A 133 7.96 31.85 -3.18
C ALA A 133 8.43 32.23 -4.59
N GLY A 134 9.08 31.30 -5.30
CA GLY A 134 9.25 31.36 -6.75
C GLY A 134 7.93 31.10 -7.49
N SER A 135 6.87 31.85 -7.20
CA SER A 135 5.53 31.59 -7.73
C SER A 135 5.36 32.04 -9.19
N GLY A 136 4.82 31.16 -10.02
CA GLY A 136 4.25 31.47 -11.32
C GLY A 136 3.15 30.46 -11.67
N SER A 137 2.27 30.73 -12.64
CA SER A 137 1.13 29.84 -12.93
C SER A 137 1.58 28.41 -13.18
N GLY A 138 1.00 27.50 -12.39
CA GLY A 138 0.94 26.08 -12.71
C GLY A 138 0.32 25.83 -14.09
N ALA A 139 0.75 24.73 -14.71
CA ALA A 139 0.31 24.09 -15.96
C ALA A 139 0.14 24.89 -17.27
N GLY A 140 -0.29 26.15 -17.31
CA GLY A 140 -0.78 26.74 -18.57
C GLY A 140 0.26 27.19 -19.60
N ALA A 141 1.54 27.33 -19.23
CA ALA A 141 2.45 28.17 -20.02
C ALA A 141 3.84 27.60 -20.31
N GLY A 142 4.10 26.33 -19.98
CA GLY A 142 5.31 25.61 -20.43
C GLY A 142 6.64 26.19 -19.93
N TYR A 143 6.64 26.99 -18.86
CA TYR A 143 7.84 27.66 -18.36
C TYR A 143 8.72 26.69 -17.57
N ILE A 144 9.99 26.60 -17.95
CA ILE A 144 11.01 25.77 -17.29
C ILE A 144 11.77 26.64 -16.29
N ARG A 145 11.82 26.20 -15.03
CA ARG A 145 12.36 26.98 -13.89
C ARG A 145 13.51 26.29 -13.16
N GLY A 146 13.72 25.01 -13.42
CA GLY A 146 14.75 24.20 -12.78
C GLY A 146 16.16 24.56 -13.25
N PRO A 147 17.18 24.28 -12.40
CA PRO A 147 18.58 24.52 -12.75
C PRO A 147 19.02 23.74 -13.99
N PHE A 148 18.48 22.53 -14.19
CA PHE A 148 18.85 21.65 -15.29
C PHE A 148 17.66 21.36 -16.22
N ARG A 149 17.70 21.99 -17.40
CA ARG A 149 16.62 21.99 -18.39
C ARG A 149 16.93 21.04 -19.53
N VAL A 150 16.02 20.14 -19.83
CA VAL A 150 16.09 19.30 -21.02
C VAL A 150 15.46 20.04 -22.21
N PRO A 151 16.17 20.21 -23.34
CA PRO A 151 15.59 20.73 -24.58
C PRO A 151 14.35 19.94 -25.00
N ASN A 152 13.41 20.61 -25.69
CA ASN A 152 12.17 19.96 -26.16
C ASN A 152 12.44 18.78 -27.11
N THR A 153 13.53 18.81 -27.88
CA THR A 153 13.91 17.78 -28.85
C THR A 153 15.38 17.36 -28.65
N GLY A 154 15.70 16.12 -29.06
CA GLY A 154 17.08 15.68 -29.26
C GLY A 154 17.78 15.06 -28.06
N VAL A 155 17.15 14.97 -26.89
CA VAL A 155 17.71 14.25 -25.72
C VAL A 155 17.04 12.88 -25.58
N SER A 156 17.83 11.80 -25.60
CA SER A 156 17.33 10.43 -25.49
C SER A 156 17.37 9.90 -24.05
N ASN A 157 16.86 8.69 -23.87
CA ASN A 157 16.88 7.96 -22.59
C ASN A 157 18.28 7.52 -22.14
N SER A 158 19.29 7.63 -23.01
CA SER A 158 20.69 7.39 -22.64
C SER A 158 21.28 8.53 -21.79
N THR A 159 20.72 9.75 -21.90
CA THR A 159 21.10 10.88 -21.06
C THR A 159 20.41 10.79 -19.71
N THR A 160 21.21 10.61 -18.65
CA THR A 160 20.74 10.38 -17.29
C THR A 160 21.03 11.59 -16.40
N LEU A 161 20.03 12.06 -15.66
CA LEU A 161 20.16 13.11 -14.65
C LEU A 161 19.79 12.51 -13.29
N ALA A 162 20.76 12.44 -12.38
CA ALA A 162 20.60 11.79 -11.08
C ALA A 162 20.82 12.77 -9.93
N VAL A 163 20.02 12.64 -8.87
CA VAL A 163 20.26 13.24 -7.56
C VAL A 163 20.18 12.16 -6.49
N LYS A 164 21.17 12.15 -5.59
CA LYS A 164 21.37 11.07 -4.62
C LYS A 164 21.60 11.63 -3.22
N ASN A 165 21.15 10.93 -2.18
CA ASN A 165 21.46 11.21 -0.77
C ASN A 165 21.33 12.71 -0.42
N ALA A 166 20.15 13.28 -0.67
CA ALA A 166 19.92 14.72 -0.57
C ALA A 166 18.56 15.05 0.06
N SER A 167 18.50 16.16 0.80
CA SER A 167 17.24 16.79 1.17
C SER A 167 16.97 17.95 0.21
N ILE A 168 15.85 17.94 -0.50
CA ILE A 168 15.48 18.99 -1.45
C ILE A 168 14.34 19.81 -0.87
N ILE A 169 14.54 21.10 -0.72
CA ILE A 169 13.47 22.04 -0.39
C ILE A 169 13.02 22.66 -1.71
N ASN A 170 11.86 22.23 -2.20
CA ASN A 170 11.36 22.62 -3.51
C ASN A 170 10.46 23.86 -3.40
N ASN A 171 10.88 24.98 -3.97
CA ASN A 171 10.12 26.23 -4.02
C ASN A 171 9.94 26.71 -5.49
N ILE A 172 9.95 25.77 -6.43
CA ILE A 172 9.75 25.99 -7.87
C ILE A 172 8.84 24.91 -8.46
N THR A 173 8.14 25.23 -9.54
CA THR A 173 7.36 24.24 -10.30
C THR A 173 8.28 23.40 -11.21
N GLY A 174 8.16 22.07 -11.12
CA GLY A 174 8.83 21.09 -11.99
C GLY A 174 10.13 20.50 -11.43
N GLY A 175 10.63 21.03 -10.32
CA GLY A 175 11.79 20.49 -9.60
C GLY A 175 13.16 20.67 -10.26
N ILE A 176 14.14 19.90 -9.77
CA ILE A 176 15.57 20.04 -10.10
C ILE A 176 15.89 19.73 -11.57
N PHE A 177 15.21 18.73 -12.14
CA PHE A 177 15.32 18.30 -13.52
C PHE A 177 13.99 18.51 -14.22
N GLN A 178 13.99 19.14 -15.39
CA GLN A 178 12.76 19.46 -16.11
C GLN A 178 12.85 19.07 -17.57
N SER A 179 11.95 18.20 -18.03
CA SER A 179 11.75 17.87 -19.44
C SER A 179 10.30 18.13 -19.82
N VAL A 180 10.12 19.10 -20.72
CA VAL A 180 8.80 19.66 -21.05
C VAL A 180 8.60 19.70 -22.55
N GLY A 181 7.40 19.31 -22.98
CA GLY A 181 6.87 19.54 -24.31
C GLY A 181 6.79 18.30 -25.19
N THR A 182 6.27 18.52 -26.40
CA THR A 182 5.92 17.48 -27.39
C THR A 182 7.05 17.11 -28.35
N GLY A 183 8.25 17.69 -28.19
CA GLY A 183 9.37 17.50 -29.11
C GLY A 183 10.08 16.13 -29.00
N GLY A 184 9.62 15.26 -28.08
CA GLY A 184 10.05 13.87 -28.02
C GLY A 184 11.37 13.62 -27.26
N SER A 185 11.96 14.61 -26.60
CA SER A 185 13.04 14.35 -25.65
C SER A 185 12.57 13.40 -24.54
N ALA A 186 13.35 12.37 -24.25
CA ALA A 186 12.97 11.29 -23.35
C ALA A 186 14.10 10.92 -22.35
N PRO A 187 14.60 11.88 -21.55
CA PRO A 187 15.71 11.65 -20.62
C PRO A 187 15.34 10.68 -19.49
N THR A 188 16.35 10.12 -18.83
CA THR A 188 16.17 9.33 -17.61
C THR A 188 16.48 10.17 -16.38
N PHE A 189 15.51 10.37 -15.50
CA PHE A 189 15.70 11.02 -14.20
C PHE A 189 15.81 9.97 -13.11
N ILE A 190 16.81 10.11 -12.23
CA ILE A 190 17.06 9.20 -11.13
C ILE A 190 17.02 9.97 -9.81
N TYR A 191 16.25 9.44 -8.87
CA TYR A 191 16.20 9.89 -7.48
C TYR A 191 16.59 8.70 -6.59
N GLU A 192 17.64 8.88 -5.78
CA GLU A 192 18.17 7.83 -4.90
C GLU A 192 18.37 8.36 -3.49
N ASP A 193 17.70 7.77 -2.50
CA ASP A 193 17.79 8.20 -1.10
C ASP A 193 17.52 9.71 -0.90
N VAL A 194 16.49 10.24 -1.55
CA VAL A 194 16.13 11.67 -1.44
C VAL A 194 14.92 11.92 -0.56
N THR A 195 14.92 13.06 0.13
CA THR A 195 13.71 13.61 0.75
C THR A 195 13.40 14.95 0.12
N VAL A 196 12.24 15.10 -0.52
CA VAL A 196 11.77 16.35 -1.10
C VAL A 196 10.62 16.90 -0.28
N THR A 197 10.67 18.19 0.07
CA THR A 197 9.58 18.87 0.77
C THR A 197 9.30 20.21 0.10
N ASN A 198 8.04 20.59 -0.08
CA ASN A 198 7.71 21.92 -0.59
C ASN A 198 8.15 22.99 0.41
N GLY A 199 8.80 24.05 -0.08
CA GLY A 199 9.32 25.14 0.76
C GLY A 199 8.19 26.02 1.28
N VAL A 200 7.31 26.46 0.38
CA VAL A 200 6.20 27.36 0.73
C VAL A 200 4.88 26.62 0.89
N ALA A 201 4.03 27.19 1.72
CA ALA A 201 2.78 26.59 2.16
C ALA A 201 1.77 26.29 1.03
N ARG A 202 1.75 27.08 -0.06
CA ARG A 202 0.62 27.07 -1.00
C ARG A 202 0.99 27.17 -2.47
N ALA A 203 2.25 27.13 -2.84
CA ALA A 203 2.67 27.28 -4.23
C ALA A 203 3.92 26.46 -4.52
N ALA A 204 4.22 26.26 -5.81
CA ALA A 204 5.50 25.77 -6.31
C ALA A 204 6.02 24.49 -5.60
N ALA A 205 5.13 23.55 -5.30
CA ALA A 205 5.44 22.33 -4.57
C ALA A 205 5.84 21.16 -5.48
N GLN A 206 5.48 21.23 -6.76
CA GLN A 206 5.67 20.16 -7.74
C GLN A 206 7.16 19.81 -7.94
N PRO A 207 7.61 18.60 -7.55
CA PRO A 207 9.02 18.25 -7.52
C PRO A 207 9.54 17.56 -8.78
N ILE A 208 8.66 17.06 -9.67
CA ILE A 208 9.10 16.30 -10.85
C ILE A 208 8.26 16.65 -12.09
N ARG A 209 8.97 16.96 -13.19
CA ARG A 209 8.37 17.09 -14.52
C ARG A 209 9.18 16.38 -15.61
N ASN A 210 8.65 15.30 -16.16
CA ASN A 210 9.24 14.57 -17.28
C ASN A 210 8.16 13.99 -18.20
N ASP A 211 7.87 14.69 -19.29
CA ASP A 211 6.70 14.38 -20.13
C ASP A 211 6.84 13.05 -20.89
N ASN A 212 8.04 12.72 -21.37
CA ASN A 212 8.27 11.61 -22.32
C ASN A 212 9.37 10.60 -21.93
N GLY A 213 10.15 10.90 -20.90
CA GLY A 213 11.27 10.07 -20.45
C GLY A 213 10.92 9.06 -19.36
N LYS A 214 11.94 8.65 -18.61
CA LYS A 214 11.83 7.76 -17.45
C LYS A 214 12.09 8.52 -16.15
N ILE A 215 11.37 8.17 -15.10
CA ILE A 215 11.64 8.59 -13.72
C ILE A 215 11.86 7.30 -12.92
N LEU A 216 13.05 7.16 -12.34
CA LEU A 216 13.46 5.97 -11.61
C LEU A 216 13.78 6.34 -10.15
N PHE A 217 13.28 5.53 -9.22
CA PHE A 217 13.53 5.66 -7.80
C PHE A 217 14.35 4.48 -7.27
N TYR A 218 15.41 4.78 -6.54
CA TYR A 218 16.28 3.79 -5.88
C TYR A 218 16.41 4.09 -4.39
N GLY A 219 16.61 3.06 -3.57
CA GLY A 219 16.75 3.24 -2.13
C GLY A 219 15.47 3.78 -1.46
N THR A 220 15.62 4.69 -0.50
CA THR A 220 14.51 5.23 0.30
C THR A 220 14.20 6.67 -0.07
N ASN A 221 13.12 6.90 -0.81
CA ASN A 221 12.72 8.24 -1.25
C ASN A 221 11.46 8.70 -0.51
N THR A 222 11.39 9.98 -0.15
CA THR A 222 10.20 10.59 0.46
C THR A 222 9.86 11.91 -0.23
N PHE A 223 8.62 12.09 -0.64
CA PHE A 223 8.10 13.32 -1.23
C PHE A 223 6.97 13.85 -0.35
N ASN A 224 7.17 15.04 0.22
CA ASN A 224 6.19 15.74 1.04
C ASN A 224 5.66 16.93 0.25
N ILE A 225 4.41 16.83 -0.20
CA ILE A 225 3.72 17.87 -0.97
C ILE A 225 2.48 18.26 -0.21
N GLN A 226 2.65 19.20 0.72
CA GLN A 226 1.70 19.42 1.80
C GLN A 226 1.24 20.86 1.85
N GLN A 227 -0.05 21.10 1.61
CA GLN A 227 -0.61 22.43 1.76
C GLN A 227 -0.51 22.88 3.21
N ASP A 228 -0.09 24.12 3.42
CA ASP A 228 0.27 24.68 4.71
C ASP A 228 1.31 23.87 5.48
N ASN A 229 2.14 23.07 4.77
CA ASN A 229 3.17 22.20 5.32
C ASN A 229 2.65 21.21 6.37
N ASN A 230 1.40 20.76 6.22
CA ASN A 230 0.74 19.88 7.16
C ASN A 230 -0.24 18.93 6.43
N MET A 231 0.04 17.63 6.49
CA MET A 231 -0.80 16.57 5.89
C MET A 231 -2.28 16.57 6.32
N ASN A 232 -2.58 17.11 7.49
CA ASN A 232 -3.96 17.14 8.01
C ASN A 232 -4.77 18.33 7.49
N THR A 233 -4.13 19.29 6.83
CA THR A 233 -4.83 20.44 6.25
C THR A 233 -5.78 19.98 5.15
N VAL A 234 -7.04 20.42 5.23
CA VAL A 234 -8.06 20.19 4.23
C VAL A 234 -8.64 21.53 3.77
N GLY A 235 -8.96 21.65 2.49
CA GLY A 235 -9.37 22.90 1.85
C GLY A 235 -8.69 23.08 0.51
N LEU A 236 -9.36 23.76 -0.42
CA LEU A 236 -8.81 24.14 -1.72
C LEU A 236 -7.86 25.34 -1.56
N THR A 237 -6.71 25.14 -0.90
CA THR A 237 -5.82 26.24 -0.52
C THR A 237 -4.47 26.24 -1.24
N GLY A 238 -3.99 25.07 -1.66
CA GLY A 238 -2.85 24.97 -2.58
C GLY A 238 -3.16 25.66 -3.91
N ALA A 239 -2.15 26.26 -4.53
CA ALA A 239 -2.29 26.81 -5.87
C ALA A 239 -2.47 25.65 -6.86
N ASP A 240 -3.48 25.79 -7.71
CA ASP A 240 -3.81 24.86 -8.79
C ASP A 240 -2.61 24.62 -9.72
N ASN A 241 -2.43 23.37 -10.12
CA ASN A 241 -1.39 22.85 -11.01
C ASN A 241 0.05 23.07 -10.51
N GLN A 242 0.26 23.05 -9.21
CA GLN A 242 1.56 23.30 -8.58
C GLN A 242 1.93 22.33 -7.48
N GLY A 243 1.07 21.36 -7.14
CA GLY A 243 1.28 20.40 -6.07
C GLY A 243 1.11 18.95 -6.50
N GLU A 244 1.26 18.64 -7.78
CA GLU A 244 1.39 17.26 -8.24
C GLU A 244 2.74 16.69 -7.84
N TRP A 245 2.78 15.38 -7.56
CA TRP A 245 4.05 14.69 -7.37
C TRP A 245 4.82 14.59 -8.67
N ILE A 246 4.12 14.16 -9.72
CA ILE A 246 4.67 14.02 -11.06
C ILE A 246 3.71 14.69 -12.03
N GLN A 247 4.22 15.65 -12.80
CA GLN A 247 3.61 16.00 -14.09
C GLN A 247 4.40 15.35 -15.23
N GLY A 248 3.67 14.92 -16.25
CA GLY A 248 4.20 14.00 -17.23
C GLY A 248 4.19 12.57 -16.69
N GLY A 249 5.25 11.82 -16.90
CA GLY A 249 5.37 10.45 -16.41
C GLY A 249 4.87 9.42 -17.41
N LYS A 250 5.54 9.36 -18.57
CA LYS A 250 5.38 8.22 -19.49
C LYS A 250 5.83 6.91 -18.84
N TRP A 251 6.91 6.94 -18.05
CA TRP A 251 7.43 5.78 -17.34
C TRP A 251 7.94 6.19 -15.95
N VAL A 252 7.36 5.61 -14.93
CA VAL A 252 7.74 5.81 -13.53
C VAL A 252 7.99 4.46 -12.90
N GLU A 253 9.14 4.28 -12.27
CA GLU A 253 9.54 2.99 -11.72
C GLU A 253 10.21 3.14 -10.35
N VAL A 254 9.66 2.47 -9.34
CA VAL A 254 10.41 2.19 -8.11
C VAL A 254 11.24 0.94 -8.37
N VAL A 255 12.54 1.11 -8.50
CA VAL A 255 13.47 0.05 -8.91
C VAL A 255 13.91 -0.77 -7.72
N THR A 256 14.20 -0.13 -6.59
CA THR A 256 14.60 -0.77 -5.33
C THR A 256 14.09 0.05 -4.14
N GLY A 257 14.02 -0.59 -2.97
CA GLY A 257 13.71 0.09 -1.72
C GLY A 257 12.27 0.59 -1.64
N THR A 258 12.06 1.77 -1.08
CA THR A 258 10.73 2.34 -0.84
C THR A 258 10.65 3.79 -1.28
N THR A 259 9.65 4.12 -2.08
CA THR A 259 9.28 5.51 -2.38
C THR A 259 7.97 5.86 -1.71
N THR A 260 7.97 6.91 -0.89
CA THR A 260 6.79 7.39 -0.17
C THR A 260 6.38 8.77 -0.69
N LEU A 261 5.11 8.93 -1.02
CA LEU A 261 4.46 10.21 -1.28
C LEU A 261 3.52 10.53 -0.12
N ASN A 262 3.69 11.71 0.47
CA ASN A 262 2.77 12.32 1.43
C ASN A 262 2.17 13.56 0.77
N GLN A 263 0.89 13.50 0.38
CA GLN A 263 0.27 14.59 -0.35
C GLN A 263 -1.10 15.00 0.20
N ASN A 264 -1.26 16.32 0.36
CA ASN A 264 -2.53 17.01 0.44
C ASN A 264 -2.45 18.35 -0.28
N TRP A 265 -3.10 18.49 -1.43
CA TRP A 265 -2.99 19.69 -2.25
C TRP A 265 -4.29 20.11 -2.94
N GLY A 266 -5.45 19.72 -2.39
CA GLY A 266 -6.77 20.25 -2.70
C GLY A 266 -7.19 20.16 -4.18
N TYR A 267 -6.71 21.11 -4.99
CA TYR A 267 -6.90 21.21 -6.44
C TYR A 267 -6.14 20.16 -7.23
N ASP A 268 -5.05 19.62 -6.68
CA ASP A 268 -4.14 18.77 -7.45
C ASP A 268 -4.25 17.29 -7.09
N GLN A 269 -3.78 16.49 -8.04
CA GLN A 269 -3.67 15.03 -7.99
C GLN A 269 -2.21 14.62 -7.79
N PRO A 270 -1.94 13.40 -7.31
CA PRO A 270 -0.58 12.84 -7.31
C PRO A 270 0.05 12.82 -8.70
N TYR A 271 -0.75 12.42 -9.69
CA TYR A 271 -0.23 12.07 -11.00
C TYR A 271 -1.01 12.80 -12.09
N TYR A 272 -0.30 13.66 -12.83
CA TYR A 272 -0.89 14.42 -13.92
C TYR A 272 -0.11 14.21 -15.21
N THR A 273 -0.75 13.57 -16.18
CA THR A 273 -0.11 13.21 -17.43
C THR A 273 -0.62 14.03 -18.61
N TYR A 274 0.29 14.42 -19.50
CA TYR A 274 0.01 15.11 -20.76
C TYR A 274 1.24 15.00 -21.68
N TYR A 275 1.07 15.29 -22.97
CA TYR A 275 2.11 15.28 -24.02
C TYR A 275 2.88 13.97 -24.21
N ASN A 276 2.25 12.81 -23.99
CA ASN A 276 2.80 11.49 -24.31
C ASN A 276 1.71 10.53 -24.84
N ASN A 277 2.09 9.27 -25.03
CA ASN A 277 1.26 8.26 -25.72
C ASN A 277 1.14 6.92 -24.97
N SER A 278 1.52 6.88 -23.69
CA SER A 278 1.32 5.73 -22.81
C SER A 278 1.79 6.09 -21.41
N HIS A 279 1.33 5.35 -20.41
CA HIS A 279 1.85 5.49 -19.04
C HIS A 279 2.11 4.13 -18.44
N THR A 280 3.28 4.01 -17.81
CA THR A 280 3.61 2.86 -16.98
C THR A 280 4.02 3.36 -15.61
N MET A 281 3.32 2.89 -14.58
CA MET A 281 3.77 2.95 -13.19
C MET A 281 4.21 1.54 -12.79
N LYS A 282 5.49 1.38 -12.54
CA LYS A 282 6.08 0.09 -12.19
C LYS A 282 6.65 0.11 -10.77
N VAL A 283 6.39 -0.95 -10.03
CA VAL A 283 7.11 -1.26 -8.78
C VAL A 283 7.85 -2.56 -9.06
N SER A 284 9.17 -2.50 -9.18
CA SER A 284 9.98 -3.68 -9.47
C SER A 284 9.92 -4.69 -8.33
N ASP A 285 10.34 -5.92 -8.63
CA ASP A 285 10.34 -7.03 -7.67
C ASP A 285 10.96 -6.61 -6.33
N ASP A 286 10.28 -6.97 -5.24
CA ASP A 286 10.63 -6.65 -3.85
C ASP A 286 10.73 -5.15 -3.50
N ALA A 287 10.34 -4.23 -4.40
CA ALA A 287 10.28 -2.79 -4.15
C ALA A 287 8.90 -2.32 -3.69
N HIS A 288 8.85 -1.14 -3.07
CA HIS A 288 7.65 -0.63 -2.39
C HIS A 288 7.32 0.81 -2.82
N LEU A 289 6.07 1.07 -3.18
CA LEU A 289 5.51 2.41 -3.40
C LEU A 289 4.40 2.67 -2.38
N VAL A 290 4.46 3.80 -1.69
CA VAL A 290 3.46 4.19 -0.69
C VAL A 290 2.94 5.57 -0.98
N TRP A 291 1.62 5.71 -1.12
CA TRP A 291 0.93 7.00 -1.25
C TRP A 291 0.06 7.23 -0.02
N ASN A 292 0.48 8.14 0.85
CA ASN A 292 -0.34 8.66 1.93
C ASN A 292 -1.04 9.92 1.43
N LEU A 293 -2.34 9.80 1.14
CA LEU A 293 -3.10 10.86 0.48
C LEU A 293 -4.18 11.40 1.39
N ASN A 294 -4.35 12.71 1.40
CA ASN A 294 -5.46 13.38 2.04
C ASN A 294 -5.88 14.57 1.18
N ASP A 295 -7.18 14.85 1.03
CA ASP A 295 -7.68 16.02 0.28
C ASP A 295 -6.99 16.28 -1.07
N THR A 296 -7.05 15.30 -1.98
CA THR A 296 -6.62 15.44 -3.39
C THR A 296 -7.84 15.58 -4.29
N TYR A 297 -7.69 16.20 -5.46
CA TYR A 297 -8.82 16.40 -6.38
C TYR A 297 -9.32 15.09 -7.01
N CYS A 298 -8.39 14.35 -7.63
CA CYS A 298 -8.52 12.96 -8.07
C CYS A 298 -7.21 12.21 -7.73
N MET A 299 -7.06 10.97 -8.20
CA MET A 299 -5.77 10.25 -8.10
C MET A 299 -4.92 10.42 -9.35
N TYR A 300 -5.59 10.56 -10.48
CA TYR A 300 -4.97 10.54 -11.79
C TYR A 300 -5.71 11.50 -12.72
N TYR A 301 -4.97 12.40 -13.33
CA TYR A 301 -5.45 13.27 -14.40
C TYR A 301 -4.62 12.98 -15.66
N ASP A 302 -5.27 12.68 -16.77
CA ASP A 302 -4.69 12.73 -18.10
C ASP A 302 -5.36 13.83 -18.94
N ASP A 303 -4.58 14.71 -19.57
CA ASP A 303 -5.05 15.79 -20.46
C ASP A 303 -4.63 15.51 -21.91
N GLY A 304 -5.36 14.60 -22.56
CA GLY A 304 -5.30 14.38 -24.01
C GLY A 304 -4.26 13.37 -24.51
N ASN A 305 -3.68 12.51 -23.65
CA ASN A 305 -2.79 11.45 -24.11
C ASN A 305 -3.55 10.32 -24.81
N SER A 306 -2.91 9.65 -25.77
CA SER A 306 -3.50 8.50 -26.47
C SER A 306 -2.64 7.26 -26.25
N GLY A 307 -3.20 6.19 -25.68
CA GLY A 307 -2.51 4.91 -25.48
C GLY A 307 -2.77 4.25 -24.13
N PRO A 308 -2.09 3.13 -23.82
CA PRO A 308 -2.39 2.31 -22.64
C PRO A 308 -1.83 2.93 -21.35
N MET A 309 -2.56 2.75 -20.26
CA MET A 309 -2.10 2.94 -18.89
C MET A 309 -1.83 1.57 -18.25
N VAL A 310 -0.65 1.38 -17.67
CA VAL A 310 -0.24 0.13 -17.03
C VAL A 310 0.26 0.40 -15.61
N TRP A 311 -0.33 -0.29 -14.64
CA TRP A 311 0.21 -0.41 -13.29
C TRP A 311 0.80 -1.82 -13.16
N ASP A 312 2.12 -1.90 -13.00
CA ASP A 312 2.87 -3.15 -12.99
C ASP A 312 3.57 -3.32 -11.65
N ILE A 313 2.98 -4.11 -10.76
CA ILE A 313 3.52 -4.42 -9.44
C ILE A 313 4.20 -5.79 -9.55
N GLY A 314 5.53 -5.82 -9.40
CA GLY A 314 6.37 -7.00 -9.54
C GLY A 314 6.14 -8.09 -8.47
N ASN A 315 6.95 -9.13 -8.53
CA ASN A 315 6.90 -10.22 -7.54
C ASN A 315 7.41 -9.73 -6.18
N GLY A 316 6.71 -10.07 -5.10
CA GLY A 316 7.07 -9.60 -3.75
C GLY A 316 6.95 -8.08 -3.54
N ALA A 317 6.61 -7.32 -4.58
CA ALA A 317 6.52 -5.88 -4.56
C ALA A 317 5.20 -5.39 -3.93
N ALA A 318 5.18 -4.14 -3.46
CA ALA A 318 3.99 -3.55 -2.84
C ALA A 318 3.69 -2.15 -3.37
N PHE A 319 2.41 -1.89 -3.66
CA PHE A 319 1.88 -0.54 -3.85
C PHE A 319 0.71 -0.30 -2.89
N ASP A 320 0.94 0.50 -1.86
CA ASP A 320 -0.08 0.86 -0.86
C ASP A 320 -0.53 2.32 -1.03
N ILE A 321 -1.82 2.54 -1.22
CA ILE A 321 -2.46 3.86 -1.26
C ILE A 321 -3.35 3.99 -0.02
N LYS A 322 -2.87 4.79 0.93
CA LYS A 322 -3.49 5.05 2.24
C LYS A 322 -4.20 6.39 2.19
N GLY A 323 -5.39 6.40 1.61
CA GLY A 323 -6.25 7.57 1.51
C GLY A 323 -7.21 7.74 2.69
N THR A 324 -7.60 8.99 2.95
CA THR A 324 -8.68 9.36 3.87
C THR A 324 -10.02 9.49 3.14
N ALA A 325 -11.10 9.80 3.86
CA ALA A 325 -12.39 10.15 3.27
C ALA A 325 -12.34 11.41 2.36
N ALA A 326 -11.29 12.23 2.44
CA ALA A 326 -11.11 13.42 1.60
C ALA A 326 -10.28 13.15 0.33
N THR A 327 -9.55 12.03 0.26
CA THR A 327 -8.74 11.67 -0.92
C THR A 327 -9.62 11.48 -2.15
N ALA A 328 -9.35 12.19 -3.25
CA ALA A 328 -10.13 12.17 -4.49
C ALA A 328 -11.64 12.47 -4.31
N ALA A 329 -12.03 13.13 -3.21
CA ALA A 329 -13.44 13.34 -2.86
C ALA A 329 -14.08 14.54 -3.58
N ARG A 330 -13.26 15.44 -4.16
CA ARG A 330 -13.73 16.69 -4.77
C ARG A 330 -14.23 16.50 -6.19
N TYR A 331 -13.63 15.58 -6.95
CA TYR A 331 -14.12 15.22 -8.27
C TYR A 331 -15.17 14.11 -8.19
N SER A 332 -16.35 14.37 -8.76
CA SER A 332 -17.47 13.43 -8.72
C SER A 332 -17.21 12.14 -9.51
N GLY A 333 -16.37 12.20 -10.55
CA GLY A 333 -16.02 11.06 -11.40
C GLY A 333 -14.94 10.12 -10.84
N GLY A 334 -14.43 10.40 -9.64
CA GLY A 334 -13.59 9.48 -8.86
C GLY A 334 -12.11 9.50 -9.21
N TRP A 335 -11.53 8.32 -9.44
CA TRP A 335 -10.06 8.17 -9.51
C TRP A 335 -9.45 8.92 -10.71
N PHE A 336 -10.18 8.96 -11.81
CA PHE A 336 -9.70 9.33 -13.14
C PHE A 336 -10.40 10.61 -13.63
N TYR A 337 -9.65 11.69 -13.79
CA TYR A 337 -10.12 12.93 -14.40
C TYR A 337 -9.52 13.10 -15.81
N GLY A 338 -10.32 13.61 -16.76
CA GLY A 338 -9.85 13.96 -18.11
C GLY A 338 -9.35 12.82 -19.00
N VAL A 339 -9.33 11.57 -18.51
CA VAL A 339 -8.57 10.47 -19.12
C VAL A 339 -8.88 10.29 -20.61
N ALA A 340 -7.83 10.33 -21.41
CA ALA A 340 -7.83 10.08 -22.84
C ALA A 340 -7.13 8.75 -23.19
N ASN A 341 -6.42 8.13 -22.25
CA ASN A 341 -5.88 6.77 -22.38
C ASN A 341 -6.94 5.78 -22.88
N ASN A 342 -6.49 4.80 -23.67
CA ASN A 342 -7.41 3.90 -24.36
C ASN A 342 -7.72 2.61 -23.58
N SER A 343 -6.92 2.29 -22.56
CA SER A 343 -7.00 1.05 -21.80
C SER A 343 -6.26 1.19 -20.47
N TRP A 344 -6.62 0.33 -19.52
CA TRP A 344 -5.94 0.24 -18.23
C TRP A 344 -5.67 -1.21 -17.87
N THR A 345 -4.40 -1.52 -17.59
CA THR A 345 -4.01 -2.84 -17.10
C THR A 345 -3.37 -2.70 -15.72
N VAL A 346 -3.80 -3.54 -14.79
CA VAL A 346 -3.18 -3.71 -13.48
C VAL A 346 -2.62 -5.12 -13.41
N ASN A 347 -1.32 -5.25 -13.21
CA ASN A 347 -0.66 -6.51 -12.93
C ASN A 347 -0.17 -6.51 -11.48
N VAL A 348 -0.50 -7.56 -10.74
CA VAL A 348 0.09 -7.83 -9.42
C VAL A 348 0.81 -9.18 -9.52
N GLY A 349 2.13 -9.14 -9.47
CA GLY A 349 3.01 -10.30 -9.55
C GLY A 349 2.84 -11.26 -8.38
N ASN A 350 3.55 -12.39 -8.43
CA ASN A 350 3.44 -13.42 -7.40
C ASN A 350 3.92 -12.88 -6.04
N ASN A 351 3.18 -13.17 -4.98
CA ASN A 351 3.39 -12.60 -3.63
C ASN A 351 3.37 -11.06 -3.58
N GLY A 352 2.99 -10.39 -4.69
CA GLY A 352 2.88 -8.94 -4.76
C GLY A 352 1.62 -8.43 -4.06
N ARG A 353 1.58 -7.12 -3.84
CA ARG A 353 0.49 -6.45 -3.13
C ARG A 353 0.08 -5.15 -3.80
N LEU A 354 -1.23 -4.99 -4.02
CA LEU A 354 -1.86 -3.70 -4.30
C LEU A 354 -2.95 -3.47 -3.26
N ALA A 355 -2.84 -2.41 -2.46
CA ALA A 355 -3.87 -2.09 -1.49
C ALA A 355 -4.24 -0.61 -1.56
N VAL A 356 -5.49 -0.33 -1.90
CA VAL A 356 -5.98 1.03 -2.15
C VAL A 356 -7.18 1.32 -1.26
N THR A 357 -7.06 2.34 -0.42
CA THR A 357 -8.20 2.94 0.28
C THR A 357 -8.33 4.39 -0.13
N THR A 358 -9.54 4.81 -0.55
CA THR A 358 -9.81 6.21 -0.90
C THR A 358 -11.22 6.64 -0.47
N GLY A 359 -11.39 7.93 -0.16
CA GLY A 359 -12.70 8.57 -0.03
C GLY A 359 -13.37 8.91 -1.35
N GLY A 360 -12.59 8.92 -2.43
CA GLY A 360 -12.94 9.53 -3.69
C GLY A 360 -13.54 8.59 -4.69
N GLY A 361 -14.84 8.78 -4.92
CA GLY A 361 -15.58 8.32 -6.10
C GLY A 361 -15.46 6.84 -6.45
N SER A 362 -16.03 6.49 -7.60
CA SER A 362 -15.89 5.17 -8.19
C SER A 362 -14.62 5.11 -9.04
N ILE A 363 -14.10 3.90 -9.25
CA ILE A 363 -13.24 3.58 -10.38
C ILE A 363 -14.12 3.70 -11.64
N ASN A 364 -14.06 4.85 -12.30
CA ASN A 364 -14.87 5.15 -13.48
C ASN A 364 -14.17 4.66 -14.76
N VAL A 365 -14.59 3.49 -15.25
CA VAL A 365 -14.02 2.90 -16.47
C VAL A 365 -14.54 3.53 -17.77
N ASN A 366 -15.57 4.38 -17.71
CA ASN A 366 -15.98 5.17 -18.89
C ASN A 366 -14.96 6.24 -19.26
N GLY A 367 -14.06 6.59 -18.33
CA GLY A 367 -13.00 7.57 -18.56
C GLY A 367 -12.09 7.17 -19.72
N PHE A 368 -11.86 5.88 -19.96
CA PHE A 368 -11.00 5.44 -21.05
C PHE A 368 -11.66 5.66 -22.42
N THR A 369 -10.87 6.09 -23.41
CA THR A 369 -11.31 6.28 -24.80
C THR A 369 -10.98 5.06 -25.67
N GLY A 370 -11.32 5.06 -26.96
CA GLY A 370 -10.87 4.00 -27.88
C GLY A 370 -11.37 2.58 -27.52
N THR A 371 -10.45 1.66 -27.21
CA THR A 371 -10.78 0.26 -26.92
C THR A 371 -11.47 0.08 -25.57
N ARG A 372 -11.20 0.97 -24.61
CA ARG A 372 -11.75 0.98 -23.24
C ARG A 372 -11.48 -0.32 -22.47
N VAL A 373 -10.43 -1.06 -22.86
CA VAL A 373 -10.13 -2.35 -22.25
C VAL A 373 -9.53 -2.16 -20.85
N VAL A 374 -10.11 -2.81 -19.86
CA VAL A 374 -9.66 -2.78 -18.46
C VAL A 374 -9.35 -4.19 -18.00
N ASN A 375 -8.12 -4.45 -17.56
CA ASN A 375 -7.69 -5.79 -17.15
C ASN A 375 -6.99 -5.75 -15.79
N TRP A 376 -7.42 -6.61 -14.87
CA TRP A 376 -6.75 -6.81 -13.58
C TRP A 376 -6.24 -8.25 -13.50
N ASN A 377 -4.92 -8.42 -13.46
CA ASN A 377 -4.24 -9.71 -13.46
C ASN A 377 -3.55 -9.91 -12.11
N ILE A 378 -4.05 -10.88 -11.34
CA ILE A 378 -3.59 -11.11 -9.96
C ILE A 378 -2.89 -12.47 -9.88
N GLY A 379 -1.59 -12.44 -9.58
CA GLY A 379 -0.70 -13.60 -9.51
C GLY A 379 -0.89 -14.46 -8.26
N GLN A 380 -0.07 -15.51 -8.18
CA GLN A 380 -0.12 -16.50 -7.10
C GLN A 380 0.29 -15.89 -5.77
N ASN A 381 -0.44 -16.21 -4.71
CA ASN A 381 -0.24 -15.68 -3.36
C ASN A 381 -0.27 -14.14 -3.27
N ALA A 382 -0.65 -13.46 -4.35
CA ALA A 382 -0.75 -12.01 -4.39
C ALA A 382 -1.95 -11.52 -3.58
N THR A 383 -1.92 -10.25 -3.22
CA THR A 383 -2.94 -9.61 -2.40
C THR A 383 -3.47 -8.35 -3.08
N LEU A 384 -4.79 -8.27 -3.26
CA LEU A 384 -5.47 -7.07 -3.75
C LEU A 384 -6.51 -6.59 -2.74
N LEU A 385 -6.47 -5.31 -2.37
CA LEU A 385 -7.56 -4.61 -1.69
C LEU A 385 -7.94 -3.37 -2.48
N LEU A 386 -9.22 -3.25 -2.83
CA LEU A 386 -9.81 -1.99 -3.30
C LEU A 386 -10.95 -1.60 -2.35
N ASN A 387 -10.75 -0.52 -1.61
CA ASN A 387 -11.64 -0.07 -0.55
C ASN A 387 -12.11 1.38 -0.78
N ASN A 388 -13.40 1.55 -1.03
CA ASN A 388 -14.01 2.85 -1.24
C ASN A 388 -14.78 3.32 0.00
N LEU A 389 -14.39 4.45 0.58
CA LEU A 389 -15.05 5.05 1.75
C LEU A 389 -16.24 5.95 1.35
N LYS A 390 -16.46 6.23 0.05
CA LYS A 390 -17.59 7.03 -0.43
C LYS A 390 -18.92 6.30 -0.19
N THR A 391 -19.87 6.99 0.43
CA THR A 391 -21.19 6.41 0.78
C THR A 391 -22.24 6.54 -0.32
N SER A 392 -21.98 7.29 -1.39
CA SER A 392 -22.99 7.63 -2.42
C SER A 392 -22.81 6.92 -3.76
N GLY A 393 -21.83 6.04 -3.93
CA GLY A 393 -21.57 5.38 -5.22
C GLY A 393 -20.97 3.98 -5.10
N SER A 394 -20.95 3.24 -6.21
CA SER A 394 -20.35 1.91 -6.29
C SER A 394 -18.82 1.98 -6.31
N LEU A 395 -18.13 0.87 -6.05
CA LEU A 395 -16.65 0.84 -6.17
C LEU A 395 -16.23 1.00 -7.64
N VAL A 396 -16.83 0.23 -8.55
CA VAL A 396 -16.55 0.28 -10.00
C VAL A 396 -17.81 0.73 -10.75
N TYR A 397 -17.64 1.63 -11.71
CA TYR A 397 -18.72 2.21 -12.51
C TYR A 397 -18.30 2.39 -13.98
N GLY A 398 -19.27 2.28 -14.90
CA GLY A 398 -19.10 2.53 -16.34
C GLY A 398 -18.95 1.25 -17.15
N SER A 399 -19.02 1.33 -18.47
CA SER A 399 -19.04 0.17 -19.38
C SER A 399 -17.67 -0.07 -20.01
N PRO A 400 -16.88 -1.06 -19.53
CA PRO A 400 -15.60 -1.38 -20.13
C PRO A 400 -15.76 -2.03 -21.51
N GLY A 401 -14.71 -1.93 -22.31
CA GLY A 401 -14.67 -2.48 -23.66
C GLY A 401 -14.57 -4.01 -23.69
N THR A 402 -14.89 -4.61 -24.83
CA THR A 402 -14.77 -6.06 -25.05
C THR A 402 -13.33 -6.52 -24.83
N GLY A 403 -13.16 -7.62 -24.09
CA GLY A 403 -11.84 -8.16 -23.73
C GLY A 403 -11.30 -7.67 -22.38
N SER A 404 -12.11 -6.91 -21.63
CA SER A 404 -11.83 -6.55 -20.24
C SER A 404 -12.10 -7.72 -19.29
N GLY A 405 -11.57 -7.67 -18.07
CA GLY A 405 -11.85 -8.66 -17.03
C GLY A 405 -10.89 -8.65 -15.85
N ILE A 406 -11.18 -9.52 -14.89
CA ILE A 406 -10.35 -9.79 -13.71
C ILE A 406 -9.92 -11.25 -13.76
N THR A 407 -8.62 -11.50 -13.70
CA THR A 407 -8.04 -12.85 -13.66
C THR A 407 -7.36 -13.09 -12.32
N LEU A 408 -7.80 -14.14 -11.63
CA LEU A 408 -7.32 -14.54 -10.31
C LEU A 408 -6.60 -15.88 -10.44
N ASN A 409 -5.27 -15.86 -10.39
CA ASN A 409 -4.44 -17.07 -10.48
C ASN A 409 -3.94 -17.50 -9.09
N ASP A 410 -4.79 -18.16 -8.31
CA ASP A 410 -4.53 -18.52 -6.90
C ASP A 410 -3.95 -17.38 -6.03
N PRO A 411 -4.52 -16.15 -6.05
CA PRO A 411 -4.12 -15.10 -5.13
C PRO A 411 -4.36 -15.52 -3.69
N LYS A 412 -3.58 -14.97 -2.75
CA LYS A 412 -3.82 -15.16 -1.31
C LYS A 412 -5.17 -14.60 -0.91
N VAL A 413 -5.46 -13.37 -1.34
CA VAL A 413 -6.75 -12.70 -1.13
C VAL A 413 -6.94 -11.56 -2.12
N VAL A 414 -8.15 -11.46 -2.66
CA VAL A 414 -8.65 -10.31 -3.43
C VAL A 414 -9.92 -9.83 -2.77
N THR A 415 -9.91 -8.60 -2.28
CA THR A 415 -11.04 -8.00 -1.58
C THR A 415 -11.45 -6.70 -2.25
N LEU A 416 -12.74 -6.61 -2.58
CA LEU A 416 -13.40 -5.44 -3.13
C LEU A 416 -14.45 -4.97 -2.11
N ASN A 417 -14.34 -3.72 -1.65
CA ASN A 417 -15.19 -3.18 -0.60
C ASN A 417 -15.65 -1.75 -0.92
N THR A 418 -16.90 -1.44 -0.58
CA THR A 418 -17.42 -0.07 -0.69
C THR A 418 -18.38 0.25 0.45
N ALA A 419 -18.27 1.46 1.01
CA ALA A 419 -19.26 2.00 1.94
C ALA A 419 -20.57 2.39 1.23
N GLY A 420 -20.53 2.61 -0.10
CA GLY A 420 -21.61 3.18 -0.89
C GLY A 420 -22.61 2.16 -1.42
N GLY A 421 -22.79 2.15 -2.75
CA GLY A 421 -23.82 1.37 -3.45
C GLY A 421 -23.54 -0.14 -3.45
N SER A 422 -22.90 -0.63 -4.50
CA SER A 422 -22.43 -2.01 -4.65
C SER A 422 -20.97 -2.02 -5.11
N VAL A 423 -20.29 -3.16 -5.06
CA VAL A 423 -18.94 -3.29 -5.61
C VAL A 423 -18.96 -2.98 -7.12
N PHE A 424 -19.88 -3.59 -7.87
CA PHE A 424 -20.06 -3.37 -9.30
C PHE A 424 -21.38 -2.67 -9.58
N ASP A 425 -21.33 -1.51 -10.20
CA ASP A 425 -22.52 -0.84 -10.75
C ASP A 425 -23.13 -1.65 -11.92
N PRO A 426 -24.46 -1.62 -12.14
CA PRO A 426 -25.09 -2.31 -13.26
C PRO A 426 -24.51 -1.96 -14.63
N THR A 427 -24.00 -0.74 -14.82
CA THR A 427 -23.38 -0.33 -16.09
C THR A 427 -22.09 -1.09 -16.41
N VAL A 428 -21.39 -1.63 -15.40
CA VAL A 428 -20.13 -2.38 -15.58
C VAL A 428 -20.29 -3.64 -16.40
N ASN A 429 -21.43 -4.31 -16.24
CA ASN A 429 -21.64 -5.62 -16.81
C ASN A 429 -22.91 -5.73 -17.66
N ALA A 430 -23.47 -4.60 -18.10
CA ALA A 430 -24.63 -4.57 -19.00
C ALA A 430 -24.41 -5.36 -20.29
N SER A 431 -23.16 -5.42 -20.78
CA SER A 431 -22.76 -6.22 -21.95
C SER A 431 -21.85 -7.40 -21.60
N ASN A 432 -21.76 -7.76 -20.31
CA ASN A 432 -20.91 -8.84 -19.80
C ASN A 432 -19.40 -8.71 -20.15
N ASN A 433 -18.91 -7.47 -20.19
CA ASN A 433 -17.54 -7.18 -20.60
C ASN A 433 -16.54 -7.18 -19.44
N PHE A 434 -16.94 -7.39 -18.17
CA PHE A 434 -16.02 -7.40 -17.03
C PHE A 434 -16.17 -8.66 -16.14
N PRO A 435 -15.89 -9.85 -16.70
CA PRO A 435 -15.95 -11.11 -15.97
C PRO A 435 -14.85 -11.22 -14.91
N VAL A 436 -15.09 -12.06 -13.89
CA VAL A 436 -14.05 -12.56 -12.99
C VAL A 436 -13.77 -14.02 -13.31
N THR A 437 -12.51 -14.34 -13.57
CA THR A 437 -12.03 -15.69 -13.89
C THR A 437 -11.11 -16.17 -12.78
N ILE A 438 -11.44 -17.29 -12.17
CA ILE A 438 -10.67 -17.92 -11.08
C ILE A 438 -10.01 -19.19 -11.64
N THR A 439 -8.68 -19.22 -11.62
CA THR A 439 -7.87 -20.34 -12.10
C THR A 439 -7.04 -20.94 -10.98
N GLY A 440 -6.42 -22.10 -11.25
CA GLY A 440 -5.54 -22.78 -10.32
C GLY A 440 -6.28 -23.75 -9.39
N ASN A 441 -5.83 -23.82 -8.14
CA ASN A 441 -6.40 -24.65 -7.10
C ASN A 441 -7.80 -24.18 -6.71
N GLY A 442 -8.10 -22.88 -6.80
CA GLY A 442 -9.42 -22.32 -6.53
C GLY A 442 -9.53 -21.64 -5.17
N LEU A 443 -10.53 -20.76 -5.05
CA LEU A 443 -10.63 -19.78 -3.97
C LEU A 443 -11.94 -19.90 -3.20
N ARG A 444 -11.90 -19.62 -1.90
CA ARG A 444 -13.08 -19.29 -1.10
C ARG A 444 -13.77 -18.07 -1.68
N THR A 445 -15.07 -17.96 -1.46
CA THR A 445 -15.84 -16.76 -1.77
C THR A 445 -16.58 -16.32 -0.53
N HIS A 446 -16.43 -15.05 -0.17
CA HIS A 446 -17.24 -14.36 0.82
C HIS A 446 -17.85 -13.13 0.16
N ALA A 447 -19.18 -13.02 0.17
CA ALA A 447 -19.86 -11.81 -0.28
C ALA A 447 -20.90 -11.36 0.73
N SER A 448 -20.99 -10.04 0.93
CA SER A 448 -21.93 -9.43 1.87
C SER A 448 -22.54 -8.17 1.30
N THR A 449 -23.80 -7.91 1.63
CA THR A 449 -24.49 -6.63 1.39
C THR A 449 -24.07 -5.55 2.39
N THR A 450 -23.24 -5.90 3.37
CA THR A 450 -22.63 -4.98 4.34
C THR A 450 -21.15 -4.83 4.04
N ALA A 451 -20.65 -3.60 4.12
CA ALA A 451 -19.25 -3.30 3.92
C ALA A 451 -18.42 -3.78 5.12
N ALA A 452 -17.20 -4.26 4.87
CA ALA A 452 -16.24 -4.47 5.95
C ALA A 452 -15.65 -3.12 6.40
N THR A 453 -15.29 -3.03 7.67
CA THR A 453 -14.50 -1.92 8.21
C THR A 453 -13.03 -2.30 8.19
N PHE A 454 -12.20 -1.47 7.57
CA PHE A 454 -10.75 -1.63 7.53
C PHE A 454 -10.08 -0.51 8.33
N ASP A 455 -9.09 -0.86 9.15
CA ASP A 455 -8.16 0.12 9.69
C ASP A 455 -7.20 0.54 8.57
N THR A 456 -7.19 1.83 8.25
CA THR A 456 -6.31 2.38 7.20
C THR A 456 -4.84 2.36 7.60
N ASN A 457 -4.54 2.24 8.89
CA ASN A 457 -3.18 2.08 9.40
C ASN A 457 -2.73 0.61 9.40
N PHE A 458 -3.68 -0.33 9.50
CA PHE A 458 -3.43 -1.77 9.50
C PHE A 458 -4.46 -2.50 8.62
N LEU A 459 -4.08 -2.69 7.36
CA LEU A 459 -4.93 -3.32 6.35
C LEU A 459 -4.99 -4.84 6.56
N ASP A 460 -5.81 -5.26 7.52
CA ASP A 460 -6.16 -6.66 7.78
C ASP A 460 -7.16 -7.18 6.74
N LEU A 461 -6.69 -8.11 5.92
CA LEU A 461 -7.47 -8.75 4.87
C LEU A 461 -7.94 -10.15 5.25
N VAL A 462 -7.57 -10.64 6.43
CA VAL A 462 -7.88 -11.98 6.88
C VAL A 462 -9.10 -11.96 7.78
N THR A 463 -9.15 -11.09 8.79
CA THR A 463 -10.23 -11.10 9.79
C THR A 463 -11.64 -10.91 9.21
N PRO A 464 -11.87 -10.00 8.22
CA PRO A 464 -13.19 -9.90 7.58
C PRO A 464 -13.62 -11.20 6.90
N ASN A 465 -12.68 -12.01 6.42
CA ASN A 465 -12.93 -13.32 5.79
C ASN A 465 -13.12 -14.47 6.80
N GLN A 466 -13.12 -14.18 8.11
CA GLN A 466 -13.33 -15.19 9.14
C GLN A 466 -14.72 -15.13 9.77
N ASN A 467 -15.45 -14.03 9.58
CA ASN A 467 -16.71 -13.77 10.28
C ASN A 467 -17.76 -13.20 9.32
N ASN A 468 -19.03 -13.43 9.65
CA ASN A 468 -20.12 -12.75 8.98
C ASN A 468 -20.05 -11.24 9.24
N LEU A 469 -20.19 -10.45 8.19
CA LEU A 469 -20.41 -9.01 8.27
C LEU A 469 -21.90 -8.72 8.52
N THR A 470 -22.79 -9.56 7.99
CA THR A 470 -24.21 -9.54 8.33
C THR A 470 -24.83 -10.94 8.23
N THR A 471 -26.09 -11.06 8.67
CA THR A 471 -26.87 -12.29 8.47
C THR A 471 -27.17 -12.45 6.99
N GLY A 472 -26.90 -13.64 6.44
CA GLY A 472 -27.14 -13.95 5.02
C GLY A 472 -25.97 -13.65 4.09
N ASP A 473 -24.76 -13.47 4.64
CA ASP A 473 -23.53 -13.49 3.85
C ASP A 473 -23.43 -14.78 3.03
N ILE A 474 -22.91 -14.65 1.81
CA ILE A 474 -22.66 -15.78 0.91
C ILE A 474 -21.26 -16.32 1.20
N TRP A 475 -21.18 -17.63 1.42
CA TRP A 475 -19.93 -18.34 1.66
C TRP A 475 -19.81 -19.59 0.79
N TYR A 476 -18.68 -19.72 0.10
CA TYR A 476 -18.31 -20.94 -0.59
C TYR A 476 -16.84 -21.29 -0.34
N ARG A 477 -16.55 -22.59 -0.25
CA ARG A 477 -15.24 -23.11 0.18
C ARG A 477 -14.14 -22.98 -0.87
N LYS A 478 -14.42 -23.35 -2.12
CA LYS A 478 -13.37 -23.40 -3.14
C LYS A 478 -14.02 -23.41 -4.51
N ASN A 479 -13.72 -22.40 -5.31
CA ASN A 479 -14.30 -22.22 -6.62
C ASN A 479 -13.22 -21.98 -7.66
N THR A 480 -13.39 -22.58 -8.83
CA THR A 480 -12.67 -22.25 -10.07
C THR A 480 -13.69 -21.99 -11.17
N GLY A 481 -13.29 -21.33 -12.26
CA GLY A 481 -14.16 -21.04 -13.39
C GLY A 481 -14.42 -19.54 -13.53
N ARG A 482 -15.62 -19.17 -13.97
CA ARG A 482 -15.92 -17.79 -14.36
C ARG A 482 -17.25 -17.32 -13.81
N ILE A 483 -17.28 -16.08 -13.33
CA ILE A 483 -18.50 -15.35 -13.02
C ILE A 483 -18.59 -14.11 -13.90
N THR A 484 -19.80 -13.85 -14.37
CA THR A 484 -20.14 -12.87 -15.40
C THR A 484 -21.31 -12.04 -14.92
N GLY A 485 -21.52 -10.85 -15.47
CA GLY A 485 -22.75 -10.09 -15.19
C GLY A 485 -22.84 -9.46 -13.79
N LEU A 486 -21.76 -9.42 -12.99
CA LEU A 486 -21.78 -8.85 -11.63
C LEU A 486 -22.21 -7.37 -11.67
N GLY A 487 -23.32 -7.03 -11.02
CA GLY A 487 -23.98 -5.71 -11.11
C GLY A 487 -25.20 -5.68 -12.03
N ALA A 488 -25.29 -6.53 -13.06
CA ALA A 488 -26.39 -6.54 -14.04
C ALA A 488 -27.14 -7.89 -14.08
N THR A 489 -26.84 -8.79 -15.00
CA THR A 489 -27.45 -10.13 -15.14
C THR A 489 -26.42 -11.19 -14.78
N ALA A 490 -26.15 -11.33 -13.48
CA ALA A 490 -25.09 -12.21 -12.99
C ALA A 490 -25.32 -13.68 -13.39
N SER A 491 -24.27 -14.32 -13.86
CA SER A 491 -24.24 -15.74 -14.21
C SER A 491 -22.90 -16.35 -13.82
N SER A 492 -22.91 -17.60 -13.40
CA SER A 492 -21.74 -18.29 -12.88
C SER A 492 -21.59 -19.65 -13.54
N THR A 493 -20.36 -19.95 -13.96
CA THR A 493 -19.89 -21.29 -14.31
C THR A 493 -18.84 -21.74 -13.30
N LEU A 494 -18.89 -21.21 -12.08
CA LEU A 494 -17.99 -21.61 -11.01
C LEU A 494 -18.29 -23.06 -10.62
N ILE A 495 -17.23 -23.83 -10.40
CA ILE A 495 -17.29 -25.22 -9.98
C ILE A 495 -16.44 -25.42 -8.72
N PRO A 496 -16.81 -26.38 -7.88
CA PRO A 496 -17.98 -27.27 -7.98
C PRO A 496 -19.26 -26.68 -7.37
N ASN A 497 -19.22 -25.48 -6.79
CA ASN A 497 -20.40 -24.89 -6.16
C ASN A 497 -21.34 -24.26 -7.19
N ASN A 498 -22.61 -24.68 -7.14
CA ASN A 498 -23.67 -24.08 -7.96
C ASN A 498 -24.26 -22.88 -7.24
N TYR A 499 -24.06 -21.68 -7.78
CA TYR A 499 -24.65 -20.46 -7.27
C TYR A 499 -26.13 -20.42 -7.66
N SER A 500 -27.01 -20.30 -6.67
CA SER A 500 -28.44 -20.14 -6.93
C SER A 500 -28.75 -18.75 -7.51
N SER A 501 -29.95 -18.59 -8.08
CA SER A 501 -30.40 -17.28 -8.56
C SER A 501 -30.45 -16.23 -7.43
N SER A 502 -30.73 -16.63 -6.19
CA SER A 502 -30.68 -15.74 -5.02
C SER A 502 -29.26 -15.34 -4.65
N ASP A 503 -28.29 -16.26 -4.73
CA ASP A 503 -26.88 -15.95 -4.44
C ASP A 503 -26.35 -14.93 -5.45
N LEU A 504 -26.61 -15.17 -6.74
CA LEU A 504 -26.22 -14.24 -7.81
C LEU A 504 -26.90 -12.87 -7.67
N LEU A 505 -28.16 -12.83 -7.23
CA LEU A 505 -28.86 -11.58 -6.94
C LEU A 505 -28.19 -10.81 -5.79
N ALA A 506 -27.88 -11.49 -4.68
CA ALA A 506 -27.21 -10.87 -3.54
C ALA A 506 -25.78 -10.42 -3.87
N MET A 507 -25.03 -11.17 -4.69
CA MET A 507 -23.72 -10.75 -5.19
C MET A 507 -23.77 -9.46 -6.04
N LYS A 508 -24.84 -9.21 -6.80
CA LYS A 508 -25.00 -7.95 -7.53
C LYS A 508 -25.09 -6.73 -6.61
N THR A 509 -25.71 -6.91 -5.45
CA THR A 509 -25.91 -5.85 -4.45
C THR A 509 -24.84 -5.87 -3.35
N ALA A 510 -23.83 -6.72 -3.48
CA ALA A 510 -22.81 -6.86 -2.46
C ALA A 510 -21.97 -5.58 -2.36
N LYS A 511 -21.71 -5.17 -1.12
CA LYS A 511 -20.80 -4.08 -0.75
C LYS A 511 -19.40 -4.60 -0.45
N TYR A 512 -19.31 -5.87 -0.09
CA TYR A 512 -18.07 -6.59 0.15
C TYR A 512 -18.07 -7.86 -0.68
N ILE A 513 -17.01 -8.09 -1.46
CA ILE A 513 -16.75 -9.36 -2.13
C ILE A 513 -15.28 -9.69 -1.95
N SER A 514 -15.01 -10.91 -1.50
CA SER A 514 -13.67 -11.41 -1.31
C SER A 514 -13.51 -12.80 -1.91
N TRP A 515 -12.38 -13.01 -2.56
CA TRP A 515 -11.90 -14.33 -2.99
C TRP A 515 -10.55 -14.58 -2.35
N ASN A 516 -10.44 -15.64 -1.55
CA ASN A 516 -9.23 -15.90 -0.77
C ASN A 516 -8.85 -17.38 -0.80
N GLN A 517 -7.57 -17.67 -0.57
CA GLN A 517 -7.12 -19.03 -0.35
C GLN A 517 -7.80 -19.63 0.90
N PRO A 518 -8.10 -20.94 0.89
CA PRO A 518 -8.43 -21.67 2.10
C PRO A 518 -7.34 -21.48 3.18
N LEU A 519 -7.77 -21.26 4.42
CA LEU A 519 -6.90 -21.04 5.58
C LEU A 519 -6.27 -22.33 6.11
N GLY A 520 -6.82 -23.50 5.77
CA GLY A 520 -6.28 -24.77 6.22
C GLY A 520 -7.00 -25.33 7.44
N PHE A 521 -6.23 -25.71 8.46
CA PHE A 521 -6.74 -26.07 9.78
C PHE A 521 -6.42 -25.00 10.78
N TRP A 522 -7.37 -24.72 11.66
CA TRP A 522 -7.12 -23.84 12.79
C TRP A 522 -8.00 -24.17 13.98
N MET A 523 -7.60 -23.63 15.13
CA MET A 523 -8.38 -23.62 16.35
C MET A 523 -8.52 -22.17 16.80
N ASN A 524 -9.75 -21.72 17.04
CA ASN A 524 -10.01 -20.35 17.45
C ASN A 524 -10.08 -20.27 18.97
N SER A 525 -8.95 -19.95 19.61
CA SER A 525 -8.86 -19.83 21.08
C SER A 525 -9.77 -18.74 21.63
N ALA A 526 -9.94 -17.61 20.93
CA ALA A 526 -10.77 -16.50 21.37
C ALA A 526 -12.27 -16.84 21.41
N LYS A 527 -12.71 -17.78 20.57
CA LYS A 527 -14.10 -18.30 20.59
C LYS A 527 -14.24 -19.62 21.37
N SER A 528 -13.14 -20.15 21.90
CA SER A 528 -13.13 -21.42 22.65
C SER A 528 -13.08 -21.16 24.16
N SER A 529 -13.84 -21.95 24.91
CA SER A 529 -13.84 -21.98 26.38
C SER A 529 -13.80 -23.44 26.82
N MET A 530 -12.58 -23.94 27.02
CA MET A 530 -12.31 -25.35 27.33
C MET A 530 -11.80 -25.58 28.75
N GLU A 531 -11.76 -24.55 29.59
CA GLU A 531 -11.52 -24.73 31.03
C GLU A 531 -12.72 -25.43 31.68
N ARG A 532 -12.45 -26.29 32.68
CA ARG A 532 -13.51 -27.04 33.36
C ARG A 532 -13.25 -27.15 34.86
N THR A 533 -14.29 -26.88 35.63
CA THR A 533 -14.29 -27.03 37.09
C THR A 533 -15.22 -28.17 37.51
N PHE A 534 -14.92 -28.77 38.66
CA PHE A 534 -15.64 -29.91 39.22
C PHE A 534 -15.90 -29.70 40.70
N ASN A 535 -17.09 -30.08 41.16
CA ASN A 535 -17.45 -30.09 42.57
C ASN A 535 -17.36 -31.53 43.10
N VAL A 536 -16.35 -31.81 43.93
CA VAL A 536 -16.13 -33.10 44.59
C VAL A 536 -16.59 -32.99 46.04
N SER A 537 -17.43 -33.91 46.49
CA SER A 537 -17.83 -33.99 47.91
C SER A 537 -17.08 -35.11 48.62
N LEU A 538 -16.57 -34.82 49.82
CA LEU A 538 -15.98 -35.84 50.69
C LEU A 538 -17.05 -36.64 51.46
N ASN A 539 -18.32 -36.23 51.40
CA ASN A 539 -19.41 -36.98 52.00
C ASN A 539 -19.85 -38.10 51.03
N PRO A 540 -19.72 -39.40 51.39
CA PRO A 540 -20.06 -40.50 50.49
C PRO A 540 -21.56 -40.59 50.16
N ASN A 541 -22.43 -39.88 50.89
CA ASN A 541 -23.87 -39.85 50.65
C ASN A 541 -24.30 -38.80 49.62
N ASP A 542 -23.40 -37.90 49.21
CA ASP A 542 -23.70 -36.89 48.21
C ASP A 542 -23.61 -37.47 46.79
N VAL A 543 -24.28 -36.83 45.83
CA VAL A 543 -24.30 -37.27 44.42
C VAL A 543 -22.89 -37.35 43.81
N ASN A 544 -22.01 -36.42 44.18
CA ASN A 544 -20.59 -36.39 43.80
C ASN A 544 -19.68 -36.83 44.96
N GLY A 545 -20.20 -37.67 45.86
CA GLY A 545 -19.53 -38.15 47.05
C GLY A 545 -18.39 -39.12 46.74
N THR A 546 -17.28 -38.99 47.46
CA THR A 546 -16.18 -39.95 47.43
C THR A 546 -16.34 -41.03 48.50
N PRO A 547 -16.24 -42.33 48.17
CA PRO A 547 -16.33 -43.42 49.15
C PRO A 547 -15.31 -43.32 50.29
N ALA A 548 -15.77 -43.49 51.53
CA ALA A 548 -14.92 -43.41 52.72
C ALA A 548 -13.83 -44.49 52.78
N ASN A 549 -14.02 -45.62 52.08
CA ASN A 549 -13.07 -46.73 52.00
C ASN A 549 -11.91 -46.50 51.02
N GLY A 550 -11.79 -45.30 50.41
CA GLY A 550 -10.72 -44.96 49.47
C GLY A 550 -10.93 -45.48 48.04
N ALA A 551 -12.07 -46.10 47.75
CA ALA A 551 -12.44 -46.44 46.38
C ALA A 551 -12.74 -45.18 45.55
N TRP A 552 -12.68 -45.32 44.22
CA TRP A 552 -13.05 -44.25 43.30
C TRP A 552 -14.55 -43.89 43.42
N SER A 553 -14.87 -42.61 43.30
CA SER A 553 -16.23 -42.12 43.17
C SER A 553 -16.93 -42.63 41.90
N ASN A 554 -18.24 -42.41 41.82
CA ASN A 554 -18.94 -42.38 40.54
C ASN A 554 -18.34 -41.30 39.62
N LEU A 555 -18.66 -41.37 38.32
CA LEU A 555 -18.21 -40.38 37.34
C LEU A 555 -18.86 -39.02 37.66
N ILE A 556 -18.04 -38.01 37.95
CA ILE A 556 -18.46 -36.66 38.29
C ILE A 556 -18.47 -35.78 37.03
N ASN A 557 -19.60 -35.12 36.79
CA ASN A 557 -19.79 -34.17 35.70
C ASN A 557 -19.08 -32.84 35.99
N GLY A 558 -18.78 -32.09 34.94
CA GLY A 558 -18.31 -30.70 35.10
C GLY A 558 -19.42 -29.75 35.50
N ASN A 559 -19.02 -28.61 36.05
CA ASN A 559 -19.97 -27.60 36.54
C ASN A 559 -20.61 -26.76 35.42
N ALA A 560 -19.95 -26.63 34.27
CA ALA A 560 -20.39 -25.76 33.18
C ALA A 560 -20.17 -26.41 31.80
N LYS A 561 -20.83 -25.84 30.79
CA LYS A 561 -20.61 -26.18 29.38
C LYS A 561 -19.22 -25.73 28.92
N GLN A 562 -18.67 -26.43 27.94
CA GLN A 562 -17.46 -26.06 27.23
C GLN A 562 -17.77 -25.79 25.76
N THR A 563 -16.96 -24.95 25.13
CA THR A 563 -17.08 -24.65 23.70
C THR A 563 -15.70 -24.76 23.06
N LEU A 564 -15.59 -25.55 21.98
CA LEU A 564 -14.39 -25.60 21.16
C LEU A 564 -14.72 -25.16 19.74
N VAL A 565 -13.98 -24.20 19.20
CA VAL A 565 -14.15 -23.73 17.82
C VAL A 565 -12.91 -24.09 17.01
N VAL A 566 -13.13 -24.84 15.93
CA VAL A 566 -12.09 -25.24 14.96
C VAL A 566 -12.55 -24.93 13.54
N GLY A 567 -11.63 -24.97 12.58
CA GLY A 567 -11.97 -24.80 11.16
C GLY A 567 -11.23 -25.77 10.25
N ASP A 568 -11.89 -26.10 9.14
CA ASP A 568 -11.32 -26.83 8.00
C ASP A 568 -12.04 -26.40 6.72
N ASP A 569 -11.30 -25.71 5.86
CA ASP A 569 -11.81 -25.16 4.60
C ASP A 569 -11.08 -25.65 3.34
N ARG A 570 -10.17 -26.61 3.48
CA ARG A 570 -9.23 -27.03 2.41
C ARG A 570 -9.93 -27.65 1.19
N GLY A 571 -11.07 -28.29 1.42
CA GLY A 571 -11.87 -28.99 0.41
C GLY A 571 -13.33 -28.53 0.39
N GLN A 572 -14.14 -29.16 -0.46
CA GLN A 572 -15.60 -28.92 -0.52
C GLN A 572 -16.35 -29.49 0.67
N ASN A 573 -15.79 -30.54 1.28
CA ASN A 573 -16.30 -31.13 2.49
C ASN A 573 -15.19 -31.06 3.55
N PRO A 574 -15.54 -30.94 4.84
CA PRO A 574 -14.57 -31.14 5.90
C PRO A 574 -14.01 -32.56 5.86
N SER A 575 -12.78 -32.72 6.35
CA SER A 575 -12.20 -34.03 6.57
C SER A 575 -11.20 -33.93 7.72
N PHE A 576 -11.72 -33.94 8.94
CA PHE A 576 -10.90 -33.82 10.13
C PHE A 576 -11.36 -34.68 11.30
N ASN A 577 -10.39 -34.99 12.16
CA ASN A 577 -10.59 -35.64 13.44
C ASN A 577 -10.03 -34.75 14.55
N LEU A 578 -10.80 -34.60 15.62
CA LEU A 578 -10.41 -33.92 16.84
C LEU A 578 -10.05 -34.95 17.88
N THR A 579 -8.91 -34.74 18.53
CA THR A 579 -8.46 -35.56 19.64
C THR A 579 -8.21 -34.71 20.87
N VAL A 580 -8.40 -35.32 22.04
CA VAL A 580 -7.95 -34.80 23.33
C VAL A 580 -6.89 -35.72 23.89
N THR A 581 -5.82 -35.15 24.44
CA THR A 581 -4.75 -35.86 25.11
C THR A 581 -4.51 -35.22 26.46
N MET A 582 -4.51 -36.03 27.53
CA MET A 582 -4.08 -35.54 28.84
C MET A 582 -2.56 -35.45 28.85
N ILE A 583 -2.02 -34.25 29.06
CA ILE A 583 -0.58 -34.00 29.09
C ILE A 583 -0.03 -34.16 30.51
N GLN A 584 -0.83 -33.81 31.51
CA GLN A 584 -0.43 -33.84 32.90
C GLN A 584 -1.62 -34.11 33.81
N ASN A 585 -1.39 -34.94 34.83
CA ASN A 585 -2.30 -35.14 35.95
C ASN A 585 -1.51 -34.89 37.24
N ASN A 586 -1.82 -33.80 37.94
CA ASN A 586 -1.13 -33.42 39.17
C ASN A 586 -1.55 -34.26 40.39
N PHE A 587 -2.59 -35.08 40.22
CA PHE A 587 -3.20 -35.89 41.28
C PHE A 587 -3.50 -37.31 40.79
N ALA A 588 -2.57 -37.94 40.07
CA ALA A 588 -2.79 -39.25 39.44
C ALA A 588 -3.26 -40.36 40.41
N ASP A 589 -2.85 -40.31 41.67
CA ASP A 589 -3.31 -41.28 42.67
C ASP A 589 -4.74 -41.02 43.19
N ASN A 590 -5.27 -39.82 42.97
CA ASN A 590 -6.49 -39.31 43.59
C ASN A 590 -7.57 -38.83 42.60
N ILE A 591 -7.22 -38.57 41.34
CA ILE A 591 -8.14 -38.12 40.29
C ILE A 591 -7.85 -38.88 38.99
N ASP A 592 -8.87 -39.52 38.44
CA ASP A 592 -8.86 -40.12 37.09
C ASP A 592 -9.75 -39.31 36.15
N TYR A 593 -9.32 -39.16 34.91
CA TYR A 593 -10.03 -38.38 33.90
C TYR A 593 -10.63 -39.27 32.82
N TYR A 594 -11.80 -38.88 32.34
CA TYR A 594 -12.52 -39.58 31.28
C TYR A 594 -13.05 -38.58 30.27
N TRP A 595 -13.11 -38.95 29.00
CA TRP A 595 -13.89 -38.27 27.98
C TRP A 595 -15.24 -38.97 27.81
N SER A 596 -16.31 -38.23 28.02
CA SER A 596 -17.69 -38.64 27.78
C SER A 596 -18.19 -38.06 26.45
N ASP A 597 -18.65 -38.90 25.54
CA ASP A 597 -19.13 -38.45 24.23
C ASP A 597 -20.39 -37.57 24.36
N PRO A 598 -20.42 -36.32 23.86
CA PRO A 598 -21.62 -35.49 23.89
C PRO A 598 -22.82 -36.07 23.13
N ALA A 599 -22.59 -36.91 22.11
CA ALA A 599 -23.67 -37.59 21.40
C ALA A 599 -24.21 -38.81 22.18
N ASN A 600 -23.40 -39.40 23.06
CA ASN A 600 -23.78 -40.52 23.91
C ASN A 600 -23.04 -40.47 25.25
N SER A 601 -23.61 -39.75 26.23
CA SER A 601 -22.96 -39.51 27.53
C SER A 601 -22.69 -40.77 28.39
N GLY A 602 -23.23 -41.93 27.99
CA GLY A 602 -22.89 -43.24 28.58
C GLY A 602 -21.59 -43.84 28.06
N SER A 603 -21.12 -43.39 26.89
CA SER A 603 -19.84 -43.78 26.29
C SER A 603 -18.72 -42.96 26.92
N ASN A 604 -17.93 -43.59 27.79
CA ASN A 604 -16.84 -42.94 28.51
C ASN A 604 -15.52 -43.65 28.19
N LYS A 605 -14.53 -42.89 27.74
CA LYS A 605 -13.17 -43.36 27.46
C LYS A 605 -12.22 -42.77 28.49
N GLU A 606 -11.34 -43.58 29.07
CA GLU A 606 -10.32 -43.10 30.00
C GLU A 606 -9.31 -42.18 29.29
N LEU A 607 -8.89 -41.12 29.97
CA LEU A 607 -7.86 -40.17 29.51
C LEU A 607 -6.58 -40.39 30.31
N GLY A 608 -5.82 -41.43 29.96
CA GLY A 608 -4.48 -41.64 30.50
C GLY A 608 -3.47 -40.60 30.00
N THR A 609 -2.42 -40.32 30.79
CA THR A 609 -1.38 -39.36 30.39
C THR A 609 -0.71 -39.81 29.09
N GLY A 610 -0.66 -38.92 28.10
CA GLY A 610 -0.10 -39.19 26.77
C GLY A 610 -1.03 -39.98 25.83
N MET A 611 -2.20 -40.44 26.28
CA MET A 611 -3.16 -41.14 25.44
C MET A 611 -4.04 -40.16 24.67
N ALA A 612 -4.05 -40.26 23.35
CA ALA A 612 -4.94 -39.50 22.49
C ALA A 612 -6.28 -40.22 22.32
N VAL A 613 -7.37 -39.52 22.62
CA VAL A 613 -8.74 -40.01 22.43
C VAL A 613 -9.43 -39.16 21.38
N SER A 614 -9.95 -39.80 20.33
CA SER A 614 -10.81 -39.12 19.35
C SER A 614 -12.13 -38.70 19.99
N ILE A 615 -12.46 -37.42 19.84
CA ILE A 615 -13.63 -36.77 20.44
C ILE A 615 -14.65 -36.31 19.41
N ALA A 616 -14.25 -36.09 18.16
CA ALA A 616 -15.15 -35.79 17.05
C ALA A 616 -14.47 -36.13 15.72
N SER A 617 -15.24 -36.61 14.75
CA SER A 617 -14.79 -36.81 13.37
C SER A 617 -15.84 -36.20 12.46
N VAL A 618 -15.41 -35.30 11.56
CA VAL A 618 -16.31 -34.55 10.68
C VAL A 618 -15.86 -34.73 9.24
N THR A 619 -16.76 -35.31 8.43
CA THR A 619 -16.51 -35.63 7.02
C THR A 619 -17.54 -35.00 6.07
N SER A 620 -18.56 -34.34 6.61
CA SER A 620 -19.63 -33.71 5.84
C SER A 620 -20.28 -32.57 6.61
N ASP A 621 -20.62 -31.49 5.91
CA ASP A 621 -21.36 -30.35 6.46
C ASP A 621 -22.85 -30.65 6.70
N THR A 622 -23.40 -31.66 6.02
CA THR A 622 -24.83 -31.99 6.10
C THR A 622 -25.15 -33.04 7.15
N THR A 623 -24.15 -33.77 7.65
CA THR A 623 -24.30 -34.83 8.64
C THR A 623 -23.39 -34.57 9.83
N LEU A 624 -23.52 -33.38 10.43
CA LEU A 624 -22.77 -33.01 11.62
C LEU A 624 -23.31 -33.75 12.85
N PRO A 625 -22.44 -34.18 13.80
CA PRO A 625 -22.90 -34.61 15.11
C PRO A 625 -23.76 -33.52 15.77
N SER A 626 -24.78 -33.91 16.54
CA SER A 626 -25.79 -32.98 17.07
C SER A 626 -25.25 -31.86 17.97
N TYR A 627 -24.05 -32.04 18.53
CA TYR A 627 -23.36 -31.07 19.36
C TYR A 627 -22.40 -30.15 18.57
N ILE A 628 -22.30 -30.33 17.25
CA ILE A 628 -21.45 -29.55 16.35
C ILE A 628 -22.32 -28.74 15.41
N SER A 629 -22.11 -27.42 15.37
CA SER A 629 -22.69 -26.54 14.38
C SER A 629 -21.60 -25.97 13.48
N MET A 630 -21.91 -25.76 12.19
CA MET A 630 -21.01 -25.12 11.22
C MET A 630 -21.50 -23.72 10.87
N ALA A 631 -20.55 -22.80 10.68
CA ALA A 631 -20.78 -21.48 10.12
C ALA A 631 -19.78 -21.17 9.01
N ASN A 632 -20.19 -20.27 8.11
CA ASN A 632 -19.37 -19.64 7.06
C ASN A 632 -18.65 -20.67 6.17
N ALA A 633 -19.38 -21.70 5.72
CA ALA A 633 -18.90 -22.77 4.85
C ALA A 633 -17.59 -23.42 5.35
N GLY A 634 -17.61 -23.93 6.58
CA GLY A 634 -16.48 -24.66 7.17
C GLY A 634 -15.43 -23.81 7.86
N GLN A 635 -15.63 -22.50 7.91
CA GLN A 635 -14.73 -21.62 8.64
C GLN A 635 -14.78 -21.97 10.14
N ASP A 636 -15.97 -22.09 10.71
CA ASP A 636 -16.13 -22.32 12.14
C ASP A 636 -17.02 -23.53 12.37
N TYR A 637 -16.43 -24.60 12.91
CA TYR A 637 -17.13 -25.70 13.57
C TYR A 637 -17.10 -25.46 15.07
N THR A 638 -18.27 -25.19 15.63
CA THR A 638 -18.45 -24.98 17.07
C THR A 638 -18.95 -26.26 17.72
N LEU A 639 -18.12 -26.87 18.54
CA LEU A 639 -18.46 -28.00 19.40
C LEU A 639 -19.01 -27.47 20.72
N ASN A 640 -20.30 -27.69 20.96
CA ASN A 640 -20.98 -27.32 22.20
C ASN A 640 -21.08 -28.53 23.12
N ILE A 641 -20.20 -28.58 24.11
CA ILE A 641 -20.09 -29.71 25.04
C ILE A 641 -20.90 -29.37 26.31
N PRO A 642 -21.98 -30.09 26.62
CA PRO A 642 -22.78 -29.81 27.80
C PRO A 642 -22.03 -30.17 29.09
N ALA A 643 -22.46 -29.60 30.21
CA ALA A 643 -21.88 -29.88 31.53
C ALA A 643 -21.89 -31.38 31.90
N THR A 644 -22.81 -32.15 31.32
CA THR A 644 -23.00 -33.60 31.52
C THR A 644 -22.19 -34.49 30.57
N ALA A 645 -21.39 -33.95 29.65
CA ALA A 645 -20.50 -34.70 28.74
C ALA A 645 -19.14 -33.99 28.57
N GLY A 646 -18.19 -34.53 27.81
CA GLY A 646 -16.81 -34.05 27.71
C GLY A 646 -15.92 -34.57 28.84
N ILE A 647 -14.99 -33.76 29.36
CA ILE A 647 -14.10 -34.19 30.46
C ILE A 647 -14.92 -34.43 31.73
N LYS A 648 -14.79 -35.63 32.29
CA LYS A 648 -15.34 -36.04 33.57
C LYS A 648 -14.23 -36.58 34.46
N ILE A 649 -14.47 -36.63 35.76
CA ILE A 649 -13.50 -37.15 36.71
C ILE A 649 -14.08 -38.26 37.58
N LYS A 650 -13.21 -39.12 38.09
CA LYS A 650 -13.43 -39.82 39.37
C LYS A 650 -12.44 -39.29 40.38
N ALA A 651 -12.85 -39.25 41.64
CA ALA A 651 -12.00 -38.80 42.74
C ALA A 651 -12.01 -39.83 43.88
N LYS A 652 -10.92 -39.87 44.65
CA LYS A 652 -10.84 -40.59 45.92
C LYS A 652 -11.03 -39.64 47.10
N ASN A 653 -11.48 -40.19 48.22
CA ASN A 653 -11.63 -39.42 49.47
C ASN A 653 -10.27 -38.96 50.07
N THR A 654 -9.15 -39.47 49.55
CA THR A 654 -7.79 -39.02 49.88
C THR A 654 -7.40 -37.71 49.19
N LEU A 655 -8.25 -37.18 48.31
CA LEU A 655 -8.08 -35.86 47.72
C LEU A 655 -8.31 -34.79 48.80
N LEU A 656 -7.23 -34.20 49.32
CA LEU A 656 -7.30 -33.05 50.24
C LEU A 656 -7.97 -31.87 49.53
N THR A 657 -8.78 -31.07 50.25
CA THR A 657 -9.53 -29.94 49.67
C THR A 657 -8.59 -28.97 48.93
N GLN A 658 -8.86 -28.73 47.65
CA GLN A 658 -8.12 -27.76 46.84
C GLN A 658 -9.08 -26.78 46.18
N SER A 659 -8.79 -25.48 46.32
CA SER A 659 -9.48 -24.41 45.59
C SER A 659 -8.48 -23.77 44.64
N GLY A 660 -8.87 -23.57 43.37
CA GLY A 660 -8.07 -22.85 42.38
C GLY A 660 -6.76 -23.51 41.93
N THR A 661 -6.54 -24.80 42.21
CA THR A 661 -5.32 -25.52 41.77
C THR A 661 -5.57 -26.25 40.45
N PRO A 662 -4.75 -26.05 39.40
CA PRO A 662 -4.83 -26.83 38.17
C PRO A 662 -4.59 -28.31 38.45
N THR A 663 -5.58 -29.16 38.20
CA THR A 663 -5.52 -30.60 38.51
C THR A 663 -5.08 -31.45 37.31
N GLY A 664 -5.50 -31.08 36.09
CA GLY A 664 -5.12 -31.75 34.86
C GLY A 664 -4.94 -30.77 33.70
N ILE A 665 -4.00 -31.05 32.81
CA ILE A 665 -3.72 -30.25 31.60
C ILE A 665 -4.03 -31.10 30.37
N PHE A 666 -4.81 -30.54 29.45
CA PHE A 666 -5.27 -31.23 28.24
C PHE A 666 -4.83 -30.48 26.99
N LYS A 667 -4.38 -31.25 25.99
CA LYS A 667 -4.11 -30.76 24.64
C LYS A 667 -5.22 -31.23 23.72
N TYR A 668 -5.77 -30.30 22.96
CA TYR A 668 -6.70 -30.59 21.87
C TYR A 668 -5.95 -30.49 20.54
N THR A 669 -6.16 -31.44 19.64
CA THR A 669 -5.48 -31.47 18.35
C THR A 669 -6.49 -31.73 17.24
N ILE A 670 -6.40 -30.93 16.17
CA ILE A 670 -7.07 -31.19 14.90
C ILE A 670 -6.10 -31.88 13.94
N SER A 671 -6.55 -32.97 13.32
CA SER A 671 -5.76 -33.79 12.41
C SER A 671 -6.53 -34.00 11.10
N ASP A 672 -5.77 -34.22 10.02
CA ASP A 672 -6.34 -34.54 8.71
C ASP A 672 -6.94 -35.95 8.66
N GLY A 673 -8.09 -36.05 8.00
CA GLY A 673 -8.81 -37.31 7.81
C GLY A 673 -9.77 -37.66 8.94
N PRO A 674 -10.70 -38.60 8.70
CA PRO A 674 -11.54 -39.17 9.75
C PRO A 674 -10.72 -39.99 10.76
N ALA A 675 -11.31 -40.21 11.93
CA ALA A 675 -10.70 -40.94 13.06
C ALA A 675 -10.38 -42.41 12.77
#